data_AF-A0A2N1RFV0-F1
#
_entry.id   AF-A0A2N1RFV0-F1
#
_cell.length_a   1.000
_cell.length_b   1.000
_cell.length_c   1.000
_cell.angle_alpha   90.00
_cell.angle_beta   90.00
_cell.angle_gamma   90.00
#
_symmetry.space_group_name_H-M   'P 1'
#
loop_
_entity.id
_entity.type
_entity.pdbx_description
1 polymer ?
#
loop_
_entity_poly.entity_id
_entity_poly.type
_entity_poly.pdbx_seq_one_letter_code
_entity_poly.pdbx_strand_id
1 'polypeptide(L)'
;QFYGANRTGRWCLTGDHEVPTIHGWERLDEWKGGLIASWSPVNEGVVFSHAKALCFDYAGPMYEYRSNRIAQVSTPDHKMYFKRQRWGAWSVGTVEQMATGPACIPFTGYRMVKGRPDNDALRVLVMTQADGHYAEDGSVCYNFTKQRKIERCKTLLRRAALVYTLSVYDQADRKYHRFRIANRDVPMWLRQFRSKTYGTWLFDESADIFFDELPHWDGYRPAPNSIQYSTCNKVNADMVQAFAHMSGRVASLKLRKEPPHRSSRMDNFTVSVWLTPGNCHEISKKPTISDFKGKVFCAQTQSGYFLVRRDGRVWVTGNSGRLIQAQNLKRNSIEDLAVARTLVKGGDYEAVKLLYGDVPDTLSQLVRTAFIPRRGHRFIVSDFSAIEARVLSWLAGETWRMDIFAEDGDIYCASASQMFKVPVEKHGENAHLRQKGKVSELALGYNGSVGALKAMGALDMGLAESELKLLVDAWRQSNPNIVKLWWDVDKTVIQAVKDRSTTNTHGIRFSYESGFLFITLPSGRRLAYVKPRIGTNVFGSDCVTYEGVGATKKWERIDTFGGKLVENVVQAISRDLLCYAMQQLEAAGCHIVMHIHDEVVIEAPMDMEVDEVGRIMSIVPSWAEGLMLNAAGYEAEFYMKD
;
A
#
# COMPACT_ATOMS: atom_id res chain seq x y z
N GLN A 1 20.08 1.44 19.97
CA GLN A 1 19.55 2.81 19.83
C GLN A 1 19.00 2.96 18.41
N PHE A 2 17.75 3.39 18.25
CA PHE A 2 17.09 3.55 16.94
C PHE A 2 17.21 5.01 16.49
N TYR A 3 17.65 5.25 15.26
CA TYR A 3 17.61 6.60 14.68
C TYR A 3 16.41 6.66 13.72
N GLY A 4 15.33 7.32 14.14
CA GLY A 4 14.08 7.46 13.38
C GLY A 4 13.27 6.17 13.14
N ALA A 5 11.97 6.32 12.87
CA ALA A 5 11.04 5.21 12.58
C ALA A 5 11.34 4.47 11.25
N ASN A 6 12.17 5.06 10.38
CA ASN A 6 12.55 4.51 9.07
C ASN A 6 13.64 3.42 9.12
N ARG A 7 14.17 3.05 10.29
CA ARG A 7 15.32 2.12 10.41
C ARG A 7 15.02 0.68 10.83
N THR A 8 13.77 0.31 11.13
CA THR A 8 13.42 -1.09 11.36
C THR A 8 13.17 -1.81 10.04
N GLY A 9 14.11 -2.63 9.59
CA GLY A 9 13.96 -3.37 8.34
C GLY A 9 15.22 -3.46 7.47
N ARG A 10 16.41 -3.50 8.08
CA ARG A 10 17.68 -3.42 7.34
C ARG A 10 18.13 -4.70 6.66
N TRP A 11 17.24 -5.61 6.26
CA TRP A 11 17.69 -6.95 5.87
C TRP A 11 16.83 -7.54 4.75
N CYS A 12 17.49 -7.89 3.64
CA CYS A 12 16.87 -8.19 2.36
C CYS A 12 17.57 -9.34 1.60
N LEU A 13 17.69 -9.20 0.29
CA LEU A 13 18.20 -10.18 -0.67
C LEU A 13 19.65 -9.87 -1.05
N THR A 14 20.34 -10.84 -1.63
CA THR A 14 21.63 -10.60 -2.29
C THR A 14 21.46 -9.84 -3.61
N GLY A 15 22.50 -9.11 -4.04
CA GLY A 15 22.44 -8.24 -5.23
C GLY A 15 22.21 -8.97 -6.57
N ASP A 16 22.49 -10.27 -6.64
CA ASP A 16 22.26 -11.12 -7.81
C ASP A 16 20.78 -11.50 -8.05
N HIS A 17 19.88 -11.07 -7.16
CA HIS A 17 18.45 -11.12 -7.44
C HIS A 17 18.06 -10.03 -8.44
N GLU A 18 17.15 -10.34 -9.35
CA GLU A 18 16.64 -9.42 -10.35
C GLU A 18 15.17 -9.06 -10.07
N VAL A 19 14.81 -7.81 -10.33
CA VAL A 19 13.44 -7.31 -10.30
C VAL A 19 12.95 -7.01 -11.72
N PRO A 20 11.67 -7.30 -12.04
CA PRO A 20 11.10 -6.98 -13.33
C PRO A 20 10.68 -5.50 -13.35
N THR A 21 11.37 -4.71 -14.17
CA THR A 21 11.13 -3.28 -14.41
C THR A 21 10.38 -3.07 -15.73
N ILE A 22 10.04 -1.82 -16.03
CA ILE A 22 9.48 -1.43 -17.35
C ILE A 22 10.49 -1.55 -18.51
N HIS A 23 11.75 -1.88 -18.21
CA HIS A 23 12.82 -2.09 -19.19
C HIS A 23 13.29 -3.56 -19.27
N GLY A 24 12.78 -4.44 -18.40
CA GLY A 24 13.14 -5.85 -18.35
C GLY A 24 13.59 -6.28 -16.96
N TRP A 25 14.31 -7.38 -16.86
CA TRP A 25 14.90 -7.82 -15.58
C TRP A 25 16.17 -7.03 -15.30
N GLU A 26 16.24 -6.42 -14.12
CA GLU A 26 17.41 -5.67 -13.65
C GLU A 26 17.86 -6.22 -12.31
N ARG A 27 19.18 -6.35 -12.10
CA ARG A 27 19.73 -6.79 -10.82
C ARG A 27 19.54 -5.76 -9.73
N LEU A 28 19.30 -6.21 -8.50
CA LEU A 28 19.05 -5.35 -7.36
C LEU A 28 20.26 -4.48 -6.96
N ASP A 29 21.48 -4.91 -7.26
CA ASP A 29 22.69 -4.12 -7.00
C ASP A 29 22.95 -3.00 -8.04
N GLU A 30 22.40 -3.16 -9.24
CA GLU A 30 22.49 -2.19 -10.33
C GLU A 30 21.29 -1.23 -10.34
N TRP A 31 20.10 -1.73 -10.01
CA TRP A 31 18.84 -1.00 -10.04
C TRP A 31 18.79 0.15 -9.01
N LYS A 32 18.34 1.34 -9.44
CA LYS A 32 18.34 2.58 -8.64
C LYS A 32 16.95 3.04 -8.19
N GLY A 33 15.93 2.19 -8.31
CA GLY A 33 14.54 2.55 -8.02
C GLY A 33 13.73 2.79 -9.29
N GLY A 34 12.41 2.87 -9.17
CA GLY A 34 11.50 3.07 -10.31
C GLY A 34 10.31 2.13 -10.30
N LEU A 35 9.71 1.92 -11.48
CA LEU A 35 8.54 1.05 -11.64
C LEU A 35 8.96 -0.41 -11.73
N ILE A 36 8.49 -1.24 -10.79
CA ILE A 36 8.69 -2.70 -10.81
C ILE A 36 7.36 -3.43 -10.66
N ALA A 37 7.32 -4.71 -11.04
CA ALA A 37 6.12 -5.55 -10.89
C ALA A 37 5.86 -5.89 -9.41
N SER A 38 5.09 -5.02 -8.76
CA SER A 38 4.59 -5.21 -7.40
C SER A 38 3.45 -6.21 -7.38
N TRP A 39 3.43 -7.04 -6.35
CA TRP A 39 2.44 -8.11 -6.17
C TRP A 39 1.53 -7.81 -4.99
N SER A 40 0.25 -8.11 -5.10
CA SER A 40 -0.75 -7.87 -4.05
C SER A 40 -1.25 -9.18 -3.43
N PRO A 41 -1.16 -9.35 -2.10
CA PRO A 41 -1.72 -10.53 -1.40
C PRO A 41 -3.25 -10.57 -1.39
N VAL A 42 -3.93 -9.46 -1.71
CA VAL A 42 -5.39 -9.36 -1.63
C VAL A 42 -6.07 -10.11 -2.78
N ASN A 43 -5.50 -10.02 -3.98
CA ASN A 43 -6.09 -10.56 -5.21
C ASN A 43 -5.08 -11.27 -6.13
N GLU A 44 -3.88 -11.56 -5.61
CA GLU A 44 -2.75 -12.10 -6.38
C GLU A 44 -2.39 -11.23 -7.60
N GLY A 45 -2.77 -9.95 -7.57
CA GLY A 45 -2.66 -9.03 -8.68
C GLY A 45 -1.23 -8.50 -8.86
N VAL A 46 -0.81 -8.32 -10.12
CA VAL A 46 0.49 -7.74 -10.47
C VAL A 46 0.32 -6.39 -11.16
N VAL A 47 0.99 -5.37 -10.64
CA VAL A 47 0.97 -4.00 -11.18
C VAL A 47 2.37 -3.40 -11.13
N PHE A 48 2.77 -2.69 -12.18
CA PHE A 48 3.98 -1.88 -12.14
C PHE A 48 3.75 -0.64 -11.26
N SER A 49 4.42 -0.57 -10.13
CA SER A 49 4.31 0.57 -9.21
C SER A 49 5.67 1.03 -8.73
N HIS A 50 5.73 2.28 -8.26
CA HIS A 50 6.97 2.91 -7.88
C HIS A 50 7.54 2.24 -6.62
N ALA A 51 8.82 1.89 -6.68
CA ALA A 51 9.55 1.24 -5.62
C ALA A 51 10.91 1.92 -5.41
N LYS A 52 11.29 2.09 -4.14
CA LYS A 52 12.60 2.64 -3.77
C LYS A 52 13.63 1.50 -3.70
N ALA A 53 14.79 1.71 -4.31
CA ALA A 53 15.94 0.82 -4.12
C ALA A 53 16.57 1.10 -2.75
N LEU A 54 16.73 0.05 -1.96
CA LEU A 54 17.36 0.12 -0.63
C LEU A 54 18.61 -0.75 -0.61
N CYS A 55 19.67 -0.27 0.03
CA CYS A 55 20.95 -0.95 0.17
C CYS A 55 21.49 -0.78 1.59
N PHE A 56 21.93 -1.86 2.21
CA PHE A 56 22.45 -1.87 3.57
C PHE A 56 23.70 -2.74 3.68
N ASP A 57 24.65 -2.35 4.53
CA ASP A 57 25.72 -3.25 4.96
C ASP A 57 25.17 -4.27 5.96
N TYR A 58 25.54 -5.54 5.79
CA TYR A 58 25.09 -6.66 6.60
C TYR A 58 26.25 -7.63 6.91
N ALA A 59 26.30 -8.06 8.17
CA ALA A 59 27.16 -9.14 8.63
C ALA A 59 26.31 -10.07 9.52
N GLY A 60 26.19 -11.34 9.14
CA GLY A 60 25.36 -12.30 9.85
C GLY A 60 24.94 -13.49 8.98
N PRO A 61 24.01 -14.32 9.47
CA PRO A 61 23.57 -15.51 8.76
C PRO A 61 22.70 -15.18 7.54
N MET A 62 22.90 -15.92 6.45
CA MET A 62 22.07 -15.89 5.25
C MET A 62 21.41 -17.24 5.03
N TYR A 63 20.12 -17.20 4.71
CA TYR A 63 19.27 -18.36 4.50
C TYR A 63 19.08 -18.57 3.00
N GLU A 64 19.58 -19.69 2.48
CA GLU A 64 19.38 -20.12 1.10
C GLU A 64 18.30 -21.20 1.01
N TYR A 65 17.25 -20.92 0.23
CA TYR A 65 16.27 -21.90 -0.23
C TYR A 65 16.44 -22.18 -1.71
N ARG A 66 16.71 -23.43 -2.05
CA ARG A 66 16.85 -23.89 -3.43
C ARG A 66 15.87 -25.02 -3.75
N SER A 67 15.03 -24.78 -4.74
CA SER A 67 14.10 -25.77 -5.30
C SER A 67 14.07 -25.69 -6.84
N ASN A 68 13.11 -26.35 -7.49
CA ASN A 68 12.88 -26.21 -8.92
C ASN A 68 12.25 -24.86 -9.31
N ARG A 69 11.68 -24.10 -8.36
CA ARG A 69 11.00 -22.81 -8.63
C ARG A 69 11.52 -21.63 -7.82
N ILE A 70 12.32 -21.89 -6.78
CA ILE A 70 12.79 -20.86 -5.85
C ILE A 70 14.30 -21.00 -5.70
N ALA A 71 15.01 -19.88 -5.72
CA ALA A 71 16.45 -19.78 -5.46
C ALA A 71 16.71 -18.58 -4.55
N GLN A 72 15.98 -18.50 -3.45
CA GLN A 72 15.99 -17.36 -2.54
C GLN A 72 17.25 -17.38 -1.68
N VAL A 73 17.95 -16.25 -1.62
CA VAL A 73 19.03 -16.02 -0.66
C VAL A 73 18.76 -14.72 0.06
N SER A 74 18.45 -14.82 1.35
CA SER A 74 17.92 -13.71 2.13
C SER A 74 18.39 -13.77 3.57
N THR A 75 18.40 -12.62 4.22
CA THR A 75 18.60 -12.50 5.67
C THR A 75 17.46 -13.16 6.46
N PRO A 76 17.68 -13.59 7.72
CA PRO A 76 16.66 -14.26 8.55
C PRO A 76 15.36 -13.47 8.70
N ASP A 77 15.45 -12.15 8.82
CA ASP A 77 14.30 -11.27 9.08
C ASP A 77 13.52 -10.87 7.81
N HIS A 78 13.98 -11.32 6.63
CA HIS A 78 13.34 -10.98 5.37
C HIS A 78 11.87 -11.44 5.38
N LYS A 79 10.96 -10.57 4.94
CA LYS A 79 9.52 -10.85 5.00
C LYS A 79 9.10 -11.77 3.86
N MET A 80 8.37 -12.82 4.19
CA MET A 80 7.78 -13.74 3.22
C MET A 80 6.26 -13.86 3.42
N TYR A 81 5.56 -14.05 2.30
CA TYR A 81 4.16 -14.46 2.29
C TYR A 81 4.12 -15.96 2.00
N PHE A 82 3.63 -16.76 2.94
CA PHE A 82 3.66 -18.22 2.79
C PHE A 82 2.52 -18.92 3.54
N LYS A 83 2.24 -20.16 3.17
CA LYS A 83 1.37 -21.08 3.91
C LYS A 83 2.20 -22.19 4.53
N ARG A 84 1.78 -22.75 5.66
CA ARG A 84 2.42 -23.96 6.22
C ARG A 84 2.07 -25.24 5.46
N GLN A 85 0.92 -25.22 4.79
CA GLN A 85 0.40 -26.35 4.00
C GLN A 85 -0.26 -25.79 2.75
N ARG A 86 -0.29 -26.57 1.66
CA ARG A 86 -0.84 -26.16 0.36
C ARG A 86 -2.27 -25.62 0.43
N TRP A 87 -3.11 -26.25 1.27
CA TRP A 87 -4.52 -25.89 1.49
C TRP A 87 -4.75 -24.99 2.71
N GLY A 88 -3.67 -24.55 3.38
CA GLY A 88 -3.75 -23.70 4.56
C GLY A 88 -4.02 -22.23 4.25
N ALA A 89 -4.22 -21.46 5.31
CA ALA A 89 -4.32 -20.01 5.23
C ALA A 89 -2.96 -19.38 4.91
N TRP A 90 -3.00 -18.28 4.15
CA TRP A 90 -1.82 -17.45 3.93
C TRP A 90 -1.43 -16.72 5.21
N SER A 91 -0.13 -16.60 5.44
CA SER A 91 0.44 -15.92 6.60
C SER A 91 1.65 -15.08 6.19
N VAL A 92 1.96 -14.10 7.02
CA VAL A 92 3.16 -13.27 6.88
C VAL A 92 4.13 -13.68 7.98
N GLY A 93 5.38 -13.96 7.63
CA GLY A 93 6.44 -14.23 8.60
C GLY A 93 7.81 -13.86 8.06
N THR A 94 8.82 -13.95 8.92
CA THR A 94 10.22 -13.85 8.50
C THR A 94 10.70 -15.14 7.85
N VAL A 95 11.85 -15.09 7.18
CA VAL A 95 12.50 -16.27 6.61
C VAL A 95 12.93 -17.27 7.68
N GLU A 96 13.36 -16.78 8.84
CA GLU A 96 13.66 -17.60 10.01
C GLU A 96 12.40 -18.30 10.55
N GLN A 97 11.28 -17.57 10.68
CA GLN A 97 10.00 -18.17 11.07
C GLN A 97 9.51 -19.18 10.02
N MET A 98 9.73 -18.90 8.74
CA MET A 98 9.43 -19.84 7.66
C MET A 98 10.25 -21.12 7.80
N ALA A 99 11.53 -21.03 8.21
CA ALA A 99 12.46 -22.16 8.35
C ALA A 99 12.08 -23.19 9.41
N THR A 100 11.14 -22.88 10.31
CA THR A 100 10.70 -23.81 11.37
C THR A 100 9.90 -25.01 10.85
N GLY A 101 9.44 -24.99 9.59
CA GLY A 101 8.71 -26.10 8.98
C GLY A 101 8.50 -25.93 7.47
N PRO A 102 7.74 -26.83 6.83
CA PRO A 102 7.40 -26.69 5.41
C PRO A 102 6.67 -25.37 5.13
N ALA A 103 6.92 -24.82 3.94
CA ALA A 103 6.31 -23.56 3.51
C ALA A 103 5.92 -23.60 2.03
N CYS A 104 4.75 -23.07 1.69
CA CYS A 104 4.30 -22.88 0.32
C CYS A 104 4.37 -21.40 -0.05
N ILE A 105 5.13 -21.05 -1.08
CA ILE A 105 5.42 -19.67 -1.49
C ILE A 105 4.73 -19.37 -2.83
N PRO A 106 4.13 -18.19 -3.04
CA PRO A 106 3.54 -17.83 -4.32
C PRO A 106 4.63 -17.65 -5.37
N PHE A 107 4.32 -18.03 -6.60
CA PHE A 107 5.25 -17.88 -7.72
C PHE A 107 4.61 -17.33 -8.99
N THR A 108 3.32 -16.98 -8.95
CA THR A 108 2.60 -16.36 -10.06
C THR A 108 1.76 -15.20 -9.54
N GLY A 109 1.27 -14.38 -10.47
CA GLY A 109 0.18 -13.45 -10.21
C GLY A 109 -0.57 -13.12 -11.48
N TYR A 110 -1.61 -12.30 -11.35
CA TYR A 110 -2.49 -11.92 -12.45
C TYR A 110 -2.38 -10.43 -12.72
N ARG A 111 -1.85 -10.09 -13.88
CA ARG A 111 -1.90 -8.72 -14.39
C ARG A 111 -3.28 -8.49 -15.02
N MET A 112 -4.08 -7.64 -14.37
CA MET A 112 -5.38 -7.24 -14.89
C MET A 112 -5.18 -6.20 -15.99
N VAL A 113 -5.45 -6.56 -17.24
CA VAL A 113 -5.40 -5.64 -18.38
C VAL A 113 -6.78 -5.53 -19.03
N LYS A 114 -7.14 -4.35 -19.53
CA LYS A 114 -8.28 -4.16 -20.43
C LYS A 114 -7.91 -4.70 -21.82
N GLY A 115 -7.83 -6.02 -21.96
CA GLY A 115 -7.50 -6.67 -23.22
C GLY A 115 -8.54 -6.38 -24.31
N ARG A 116 -8.10 -6.43 -25.58
CA ARG A 116 -9.00 -6.54 -26.74
C ARG A 116 -9.31 -8.04 -26.95
N PRO A 117 -10.59 -8.46 -27.02
CA PRO A 117 -10.96 -9.89 -27.10
C PRO A 117 -10.35 -10.64 -28.29
N ASP A 118 -10.16 -9.96 -29.42
CA ASP A 118 -9.53 -10.49 -30.62
C ASP A 118 -8.33 -9.61 -31.02
N ASN A 119 -7.11 -10.12 -30.82
CA ASN A 119 -5.89 -9.45 -31.25
C ASN A 119 -5.14 -10.27 -32.32
N ASP A 120 -5.66 -10.28 -33.55
CA ASP A 120 -5.00 -10.93 -34.69
C ASP A 120 -3.62 -10.30 -34.99
N ALA A 121 -3.44 -9.00 -34.69
CA ALA A 121 -2.15 -8.33 -34.83
C ALA A 121 -1.07 -8.96 -33.91
N LEU A 122 -1.42 -9.30 -32.66
CA LEU A 122 -0.52 -10.02 -31.75
C LEU A 122 -0.09 -11.37 -32.31
N ARG A 123 -1.04 -12.14 -32.89
CA ARG A 123 -0.71 -13.43 -33.53
C ARG A 123 0.25 -13.24 -34.71
N VAL A 124 0.07 -12.19 -35.50
CA VAL A 124 1.00 -11.84 -36.59
C VAL A 124 2.36 -11.42 -36.04
N LEU A 125 2.43 -10.67 -34.93
CA LEU A 125 3.70 -10.31 -34.28
C LEU A 125 4.46 -11.56 -33.80
N VAL A 126 3.77 -12.54 -33.20
CA VAL A 126 4.37 -13.83 -32.79
C VAL A 126 4.93 -14.58 -34.01
N MET A 127 4.15 -14.68 -35.09
CA MET A 127 4.61 -15.26 -36.37
C MET A 127 5.82 -14.51 -36.93
N THR A 128 5.80 -13.18 -36.90
CA THR A 128 6.87 -12.32 -37.44
C THR A 128 8.14 -12.46 -36.64
N GLN A 129 8.05 -12.56 -35.31
CA GLN A 129 9.20 -12.79 -34.46
C GLN A 129 9.94 -14.06 -34.86
N ALA A 130 9.18 -15.13 -35.15
CA ALA A 130 9.72 -16.45 -35.44
C ALA A 130 10.25 -16.59 -36.88
N ASP A 131 9.40 -16.33 -37.87
CA ASP A 131 9.69 -16.65 -39.28
C ASP A 131 9.67 -15.42 -40.21
N GLY A 132 9.49 -14.22 -39.65
CA GLY A 132 9.45 -12.97 -40.42
C GLY A 132 10.84 -12.42 -40.77
N HIS A 133 10.93 -11.83 -41.96
CA HIS A 133 12.11 -11.12 -42.44
C HIS A 133 11.71 -9.75 -43.01
N TYR A 134 12.34 -8.69 -42.51
CA TYR A 134 12.19 -7.34 -43.04
C TYR A 134 13.21 -7.12 -44.15
N ALA A 135 12.73 -6.93 -45.38
CA ALA A 135 13.56 -6.60 -46.53
C ALA A 135 14.09 -5.16 -46.45
N GLU A 136 15.14 -4.85 -47.21
CA GLU A 136 15.76 -3.52 -47.24
C GLU A 136 14.78 -2.41 -47.64
N ASP A 137 13.85 -2.72 -48.55
CA ASP A 137 12.80 -1.80 -49.01
C ASP A 137 11.68 -1.57 -47.99
N GLY A 138 11.77 -2.17 -46.79
CA GLY A 138 10.79 -2.07 -45.72
C GLY A 138 9.62 -3.05 -45.83
N SER A 139 9.60 -3.92 -46.85
CA SER A 139 8.59 -4.97 -47.00
C SER A 139 8.80 -6.09 -45.97
N VAL A 140 7.73 -6.76 -45.55
CA VAL A 140 7.80 -7.91 -44.64
C VAL A 140 7.56 -9.19 -45.42
N CYS A 141 8.49 -10.14 -45.31
CA CYS A 141 8.48 -11.40 -46.02
C CYS A 141 8.45 -12.59 -45.06
N TYR A 142 7.71 -13.64 -45.44
CA TYR A 142 7.69 -14.94 -44.76
C TYR A 142 7.94 -16.03 -45.80
N ASN A 143 8.87 -16.94 -45.53
CA ASN A 143 9.22 -18.04 -46.44
C ASN A 143 8.97 -19.38 -45.76
N PHE A 144 8.09 -20.20 -46.33
CA PHE A 144 7.70 -21.48 -45.75
C PHE A 144 7.77 -22.64 -46.75
N THR A 145 8.12 -23.81 -46.25
CA THR A 145 8.05 -25.10 -46.97
C THR A 145 7.03 -26.05 -46.34
N LYS A 146 6.63 -25.84 -45.08
CA LYS A 146 5.72 -26.72 -44.34
C LYS A 146 4.27 -26.27 -44.51
N GLN A 147 3.39 -27.18 -44.97
CA GLN A 147 1.97 -26.88 -45.21
C GLN A 147 1.26 -26.25 -44.01
N ARG A 148 1.52 -26.74 -42.79
CA ARG A 148 0.93 -26.19 -41.57
C ARG A 148 1.23 -24.70 -41.35
N LYS A 149 2.45 -24.25 -41.68
CA LYS A 149 2.86 -22.84 -41.52
C LYS A 149 2.28 -21.98 -42.63
N ILE A 150 2.19 -22.53 -43.84
CA ILE A 150 1.59 -21.88 -45.02
C ILE A 150 0.12 -21.55 -44.74
N GLU A 151 -0.68 -22.54 -44.33
CA GLU A 151 -2.11 -22.33 -44.05
C GLU A 151 -2.34 -21.41 -42.83
N ARG A 152 -1.50 -21.55 -41.78
CA ARG A 152 -1.58 -20.66 -40.61
C ARG A 152 -1.26 -19.21 -40.98
N CYS A 153 -0.17 -18.97 -41.71
CA CYS A 153 0.21 -17.63 -42.17
C CYS A 153 -0.90 -17.00 -43.03
N LYS A 154 -1.40 -17.75 -44.02
CA LYS A 154 -2.51 -17.33 -44.88
C LYS A 154 -3.74 -16.91 -44.09
N THR A 155 -4.08 -17.67 -43.04
CA THR A 155 -5.21 -17.39 -42.15
C THR A 155 -4.97 -16.11 -41.33
N LEU A 156 -3.80 -15.98 -40.69
CA LEU A 156 -3.49 -14.81 -39.85
C LEU A 156 -3.44 -13.51 -40.66
N LEU A 157 -2.79 -13.53 -41.82
CA LEU A 157 -2.70 -12.34 -42.67
C LEU A 157 -4.09 -11.90 -43.16
N ARG A 158 -4.98 -12.84 -43.50
CA ARG A 158 -6.37 -12.53 -43.89
C ARG A 158 -7.19 -11.97 -42.74
N ARG A 159 -7.12 -12.58 -41.56
CA ARG A 159 -7.85 -12.13 -40.36
C ARG A 159 -7.39 -10.74 -39.90
N ALA A 160 -6.09 -10.47 -39.99
CA ALA A 160 -5.52 -9.16 -39.72
C ALA A 160 -5.73 -8.14 -40.87
N ALA A 161 -6.49 -8.49 -41.91
CA ALA A 161 -6.76 -7.65 -43.09
C ALA A 161 -5.49 -7.12 -43.78
N LEU A 162 -4.41 -7.91 -43.80
CA LEU A 162 -3.14 -7.54 -44.42
C LEU A 162 -3.12 -7.97 -45.89
N VAL A 163 -2.81 -7.01 -46.76
CA VAL A 163 -2.62 -7.26 -48.19
C VAL A 163 -1.23 -7.89 -48.39
N TYR A 164 -1.17 -9.02 -49.09
CA TYR A 164 0.07 -9.70 -49.40
C TYR A 164 0.06 -10.32 -50.79
N THR A 165 1.26 -10.54 -51.32
CA THR A 165 1.50 -11.35 -52.51
C THR A 165 2.03 -12.72 -52.09
N LEU A 166 1.58 -13.78 -52.77
CA LEU A 166 2.07 -15.14 -52.58
C LEU A 166 2.79 -15.58 -53.85
N SER A 167 4.09 -15.86 -53.74
CA SER A 167 4.90 -16.41 -54.82
C SER A 167 5.36 -17.82 -54.45
N VAL A 168 5.31 -18.73 -55.41
CA VAL A 168 5.73 -20.12 -55.23
C VAL A 168 6.86 -20.41 -56.20
N TYR A 169 7.98 -20.91 -55.68
CA TYR A 169 9.15 -21.24 -56.48
C TYR A 169 9.87 -22.47 -55.93
N ASP A 170 10.57 -23.17 -56.80
CA ASP A 170 11.35 -24.35 -56.44
C ASP A 170 12.82 -23.98 -56.25
N GLN A 171 13.44 -24.51 -55.20
CA GLN A 171 14.87 -24.34 -54.92
C GLN A 171 15.40 -25.58 -54.22
N ALA A 172 16.44 -26.21 -54.77
CA ALA A 172 17.09 -27.41 -54.21
C ALA A 172 16.10 -28.51 -53.79
N ASP A 173 15.27 -28.97 -54.75
CA ASP A 173 14.25 -30.01 -54.59
C ASP A 173 13.15 -29.73 -53.54
N ARG A 174 12.97 -28.46 -53.16
CA ARG A 174 11.93 -28.02 -52.22
C ARG A 174 11.11 -26.88 -52.79
N LYS A 175 9.80 -26.96 -52.57
CA LYS A 175 8.84 -25.94 -52.96
C LYS A 175 8.68 -24.89 -51.86
N TYR A 176 9.08 -23.65 -52.14
CA TYR A 176 9.00 -22.52 -51.23
C TYR A 176 7.78 -21.66 -51.52
N HIS A 177 7.09 -21.25 -50.45
CA HIS A 177 5.97 -20.33 -50.49
C HIS A 177 6.38 -19.03 -49.81
N ARG A 178 6.52 -17.96 -50.58
CA ARG A 178 6.90 -16.64 -50.10
C ARG A 178 5.68 -15.74 -50.03
N PHE A 179 5.35 -15.32 -48.82
CA PHE A 179 4.38 -14.26 -48.55
C PHE A 179 5.13 -12.94 -48.43
N ARG A 180 4.72 -11.93 -49.19
CA ARG A 180 5.31 -10.58 -49.13
C ARG A 180 4.23 -9.52 -48.93
N ILE A 181 4.36 -8.77 -47.84
CA ILE A 181 3.60 -7.54 -47.57
C ILE A 181 4.46 -6.38 -48.06
N ALA A 182 3.99 -5.63 -49.05
CA ALA A 182 4.73 -4.49 -49.58
C ALA A 182 4.83 -3.39 -48.52
N ASN A 183 5.93 -2.62 -48.49
CA ASN A 183 6.18 -1.58 -47.47
C ASN A 183 4.99 -0.61 -47.26
N ARG A 184 4.29 -0.21 -48.33
CA ARG A 184 3.09 0.65 -48.24
C ARG A 184 1.92 0.01 -47.46
N ASP A 185 1.86 -1.31 -47.45
CA ASP A 185 0.80 -2.13 -46.84
C ASP A 185 1.21 -2.67 -45.45
N VAL A 186 2.45 -2.42 -45.00
CA VAL A 186 2.92 -2.80 -43.66
C VAL A 186 2.36 -1.81 -42.63
N PRO A 187 1.49 -2.24 -41.71
CA PRO A 187 0.91 -1.35 -40.71
C PRO A 187 1.95 -0.91 -39.68
N MET A 188 1.67 0.21 -39.00
CA MET A 188 2.62 0.82 -38.06
C MET A 188 3.06 -0.10 -36.92
N TRP A 189 2.17 -0.90 -36.35
CA TRP A 189 2.50 -1.85 -35.28
C TRP A 189 3.50 -2.93 -35.75
N LEU A 190 3.38 -3.40 -36.99
CA LEU A 190 4.31 -4.37 -37.58
C LEU A 190 5.62 -3.68 -37.97
N ARG A 191 5.57 -2.43 -38.43
CA ARG A 191 6.76 -1.63 -38.76
C ARG A 191 7.59 -1.33 -37.51
N GLN A 192 6.96 -1.02 -36.37
CA GLN A 192 7.62 -0.77 -35.09
C GLN A 192 8.30 -2.03 -34.52
N PHE A 193 7.84 -3.24 -34.89
CA PHE A 193 8.41 -4.51 -34.45
C PHE A 193 9.60 -5.01 -35.29
N ARG A 194 10.32 -4.12 -35.98
CA ARG A 194 11.42 -4.46 -36.89
C ARG A 194 12.57 -5.24 -36.20
N SER A 195 12.79 -4.99 -34.91
CA SER A 195 13.80 -5.68 -34.11
C SER A 195 13.45 -7.15 -33.81
N LYS A 196 12.20 -7.57 -34.06
CA LYS A 196 11.67 -8.90 -33.70
C LYS A 196 11.94 -9.25 -32.23
N THR A 197 11.96 -8.22 -31.38
CA THR A 197 12.24 -8.34 -29.96
C THR A 197 11.03 -7.84 -29.18
N TYR A 198 10.46 -8.68 -28.33
CA TYR A 198 9.34 -8.31 -27.47
C TYR A 198 9.78 -7.22 -26.49
N GLY A 199 8.95 -6.20 -26.33
CA GLY A 199 9.11 -5.16 -25.32
C GLY A 199 8.13 -5.36 -24.17
N THR A 200 8.19 -4.48 -23.18
CA THR A 200 7.28 -4.51 -22.02
C THR A 200 5.82 -4.22 -22.37
N TRP A 201 5.54 -3.65 -23.55
CA TRP A 201 4.20 -3.57 -24.12
C TRP A 201 3.50 -4.94 -24.20
N LEU A 202 4.26 -6.05 -24.28
CA LEU A 202 3.71 -7.40 -24.28
C LEU A 202 2.93 -7.71 -23.00
N PHE A 203 3.28 -7.11 -21.86
CA PHE A 203 2.61 -7.36 -20.58
C PHE A 203 1.20 -6.78 -20.51
N ASP A 204 0.84 -5.93 -21.47
CA ASP A 204 -0.50 -5.36 -21.62
C ASP A 204 -1.34 -6.09 -22.69
N GLU A 205 -0.80 -7.18 -23.25
CA GLU A 205 -1.47 -7.99 -24.25
C GLU A 205 -2.18 -9.21 -23.65
N SER A 206 -3.01 -9.88 -24.46
CA SER A 206 -3.66 -11.13 -24.05
C SER A 206 -2.68 -12.28 -23.98
N ALA A 207 -2.37 -12.73 -22.75
CA ALA A 207 -1.52 -13.89 -22.52
C ALA A 207 -2.10 -15.18 -23.13
N ASP A 208 -3.43 -15.33 -23.11
CA ASP A 208 -4.09 -16.51 -23.69
C ASP A 208 -3.84 -16.58 -25.20
N ILE A 209 -3.99 -15.46 -25.91
CA ILE A 209 -3.69 -15.37 -27.34
C ILE A 209 -2.20 -15.64 -27.62
N PHE A 210 -1.32 -15.01 -26.83
CA PHE A 210 0.12 -15.13 -27.03
C PHE A 210 0.62 -16.57 -26.85
N PHE A 211 0.29 -17.20 -25.71
CA PHE A 211 0.71 -18.56 -25.42
C PHE A 211 -0.02 -19.59 -26.29
N ASP A 212 -1.25 -19.31 -26.75
CA ASP A 212 -1.90 -20.15 -27.76
C ASP A 212 -1.17 -20.13 -29.11
N GLU A 213 -0.64 -18.96 -29.52
CA GLU A 213 0.00 -18.81 -30.83
C GLU A 213 1.41 -19.41 -30.89
N LEU A 214 2.20 -19.30 -29.81
CA LEU A 214 3.61 -19.72 -29.79
C LEU A 214 3.88 -21.12 -30.39
N PRO A 215 3.10 -22.18 -30.06
CA PRO A 215 3.31 -23.54 -30.59
C PRO A 215 3.16 -23.70 -32.11
N HIS A 216 2.54 -22.74 -32.79
CA HIS A 216 2.45 -22.79 -34.25
C HIS A 216 3.77 -22.41 -34.93
N TRP A 217 4.69 -21.77 -34.20
CA TRP A 217 5.91 -21.17 -34.74
C TRP A 217 7.18 -21.76 -34.09
N ASP A 218 7.87 -20.97 -33.26
CA ASP A 218 9.08 -21.34 -32.50
C ASP A 218 8.78 -22.05 -31.18
N GLY A 219 7.51 -22.34 -30.92
CA GLY A 219 7.06 -23.14 -29.80
C GLY A 219 6.75 -24.60 -30.16
N TYR A 220 6.77 -25.46 -29.15
CA TYR A 220 6.31 -26.84 -29.22
C TYR A 220 5.48 -27.17 -27.97
N ARG A 221 4.43 -28.01 -28.09
CA ARG A 221 3.62 -28.50 -26.96
C ARG A 221 4.11 -29.89 -26.55
N PRO A 222 4.97 -30.03 -25.52
CA PRO A 222 5.39 -31.35 -25.02
C PRO A 222 4.29 -32.10 -24.26
N ALA A 223 3.29 -31.39 -23.73
CA ALA A 223 2.14 -31.96 -23.02
C ALA A 223 0.92 -31.02 -23.16
N PRO A 224 -0.32 -31.49 -22.89
CA PRO A 224 -1.52 -30.66 -23.03
C PRO A 224 -1.46 -29.34 -22.25
N ASN A 225 -0.83 -29.38 -21.08
CA ASN A 225 -0.70 -28.25 -20.16
C ASN A 225 0.67 -27.57 -20.25
N SER A 226 1.46 -27.81 -21.31
CA SER A 226 2.83 -27.28 -21.38
C SER A 226 3.20 -26.78 -22.76
N ILE A 227 3.97 -25.70 -22.78
CA ILE A 227 4.55 -25.12 -23.99
C ILE A 227 6.05 -24.95 -23.75
N GLN A 228 6.83 -25.18 -24.79
CA GLN A 228 8.25 -24.90 -24.80
C GLN A 228 8.55 -23.93 -25.94
N TYR A 229 9.06 -22.75 -25.62
CA TYR A 229 9.50 -21.73 -26.56
C TYR A 229 11.02 -21.73 -26.63
N SER A 230 11.60 -21.70 -27.84
CA SER A 230 13.05 -21.64 -28.04
C SER A 230 13.44 -20.38 -28.80
N THR A 231 14.51 -19.72 -28.38
CA THR A 231 15.02 -18.51 -29.04
C THR A 231 16.51 -18.30 -28.77
N CYS A 232 17.22 -17.72 -29.72
CA CYS A 232 18.59 -17.23 -29.51
C CYS A 232 18.63 -15.81 -28.92
N ASN A 233 17.48 -15.12 -28.84
CA ASN A 233 17.38 -13.78 -28.29
C ASN A 233 17.05 -13.85 -26.78
N LYS A 234 18.02 -13.51 -25.93
CA LYS A 234 17.86 -13.49 -24.47
C LYS A 234 16.69 -12.60 -24.03
N VAL A 235 16.52 -11.43 -24.62
CA VAL A 235 15.45 -10.48 -24.26
C VAL A 235 14.07 -11.11 -24.51
N ASN A 236 13.90 -11.82 -25.64
CA ASN A 236 12.65 -12.54 -25.90
C ASN A 236 12.40 -13.65 -24.86
N ALA A 237 13.43 -14.42 -24.51
CA ALA A 237 13.29 -15.47 -23.49
C ALA A 237 12.89 -14.88 -22.12
N ASP A 238 13.51 -13.76 -21.74
CA ASP A 238 13.27 -13.01 -20.51
C ASP A 238 11.84 -12.42 -20.46
N MET A 239 11.38 -11.83 -21.56
CA MET A 239 10.03 -11.27 -21.67
C MET A 239 8.96 -12.36 -21.64
N VAL A 240 9.16 -13.49 -22.35
CA VAL A 240 8.23 -14.62 -22.32
C VAL A 240 8.14 -15.23 -20.92
N GLN A 241 9.28 -15.35 -20.23
CA GLN A 241 9.28 -15.81 -18.83
C GLN A 241 8.50 -14.84 -17.93
N ALA A 242 8.82 -13.54 -17.98
CA ALA A 242 8.13 -12.52 -17.18
C ALA A 242 6.63 -12.52 -17.43
N PHE A 243 6.22 -12.56 -18.70
CA PHE A 243 4.81 -12.54 -19.09
C PHE A 243 4.05 -13.78 -18.61
N ALA A 244 4.68 -14.96 -18.60
CA ALA A 244 4.08 -16.15 -18.02
C ALA A 244 3.75 -15.94 -16.53
N HIS A 245 4.74 -15.48 -15.75
CA HIS A 245 4.57 -15.27 -14.30
C HIS A 245 3.55 -14.18 -13.94
N MET A 246 3.35 -13.20 -14.83
CA MET A 246 2.35 -12.14 -14.68
C MET A 246 0.95 -12.51 -15.22
N SER A 247 0.77 -13.70 -15.78
CA SER A 247 -0.50 -14.15 -16.38
C SER A 247 -1.04 -15.43 -15.74
N GLY A 248 -0.68 -15.70 -14.49
CA GLY A 248 -1.07 -16.91 -13.76
C GLY A 248 -0.33 -18.18 -14.18
N ARG A 249 0.63 -18.11 -15.12
CA ARG A 249 1.44 -19.23 -15.62
C ARG A 249 2.80 -19.27 -14.94
N VAL A 250 3.56 -20.35 -15.12
CA VAL A 250 4.94 -20.44 -14.64
C VAL A 250 5.87 -20.84 -15.76
N ALA A 251 7.03 -20.19 -15.81
CA ALA A 251 8.03 -20.42 -16.84
C ALA A 251 9.41 -20.69 -16.24
N SER A 252 10.01 -21.81 -16.65
CA SER A 252 11.40 -22.11 -16.36
C SER A 252 12.28 -21.77 -17.58
N LEU A 253 13.37 -21.06 -17.33
CA LEU A 253 14.35 -20.68 -18.35
C LEU A 253 15.58 -21.59 -18.24
N LYS A 254 15.99 -22.19 -19.35
CA LYS A 254 17.24 -22.97 -19.46
C LYS A 254 18.08 -22.43 -20.61
N LEU A 255 19.37 -22.22 -20.34
CA LEU A 255 20.37 -21.92 -21.35
C LEU A 255 21.01 -23.24 -21.83
N ARG A 256 20.97 -23.49 -23.13
CA ARG A 256 21.73 -24.57 -23.76
C ARG A 256 22.92 -23.95 -24.49
N LYS A 257 24.11 -24.10 -23.88
CA LYS A 257 25.39 -23.72 -24.50
C LYS A 257 25.78 -24.75 -25.56
N GLU A 258 26.19 -24.30 -26.74
CA GLU A 258 26.73 -25.19 -27.77
C GLU A 258 28.17 -25.62 -27.42
N PRO A 259 28.59 -26.86 -27.76
CA PRO A 259 29.96 -27.30 -27.55
C PRO A 259 30.93 -26.49 -28.44
N PRO A 260 32.15 -26.18 -27.95
CA PRO A 260 33.09 -25.29 -28.63
C PRO A 260 33.52 -25.76 -30.04
N HIS A 261 33.34 -27.03 -30.40
CA HIS A 261 33.74 -27.59 -31.70
C HIS A 261 32.73 -27.39 -32.85
N ARG A 262 31.57 -26.74 -32.63
CA ARG A 262 30.60 -26.37 -33.68
C ARG A 262 30.39 -24.85 -33.71
N SER A 263 31.35 -24.13 -34.29
CA SER A 263 31.54 -22.67 -34.18
C SER A 263 30.55 -21.76 -34.94
N SER A 264 29.36 -22.23 -35.31
CA SER A 264 28.40 -21.43 -36.11
C SER A 264 27.00 -21.30 -35.52
N ARG A 265 26.71 -21.89 -34.36
CA ARG A 265 25.38 -21.78 -33.71
C ARG A 265 25.45 -20.95 -32.44
N MET A 266 24.55 -19.98 -32.34
CA MET A 266 24.37 -19.13 -31.16
C MET A 266 23.79 -19.93 -29.98
N ASP A 267 24.07 -19.47 -28.77
CA ASP A 267 23.43 -19.98 -27.55
C ASP A 267 21.90 -19.94 -27.68
N ASN A 268 21.25 -21.01 -27.23
CA ASN A 268 19.80 -21.15 -27.34
C ASN A 268 19.14 -21.17 -25.96
N PHE A 269 18.16 -20.30 -25.78
CA PHE A 269 17.33 -20.22 -24.58
C PHE A 269 16.06 -21.03 -24.80
N THR A 270 15.71 -21.85 -23.82
CA THR A 270 14.47 -22.63 -23.82
C THR A 270 13.62 -22.20 -22.63
N VAL A 271 12.43 -21.69 -22.92
CA VAL A 271 11.42 -21.30 -21.92
C VAL A 271 10.33 -22.36 -21.89
N SER A 272 10.28 -23.13 -20.81
CA SER A 272 9.23 -24.13 -20.59
C SER A 272 8.14 -23.56 -19.68
N VAL A 273 6.95 -23.37 -20.25
CA VAL A 273 5.77 -22.75 -19.65
C VAL A 273 4.75 -23.80 -19.27
N TRP A 274 4.31 -23.79 -18.02
CA TRP A 274 3.15 -24.56 -17.53
C TRP A 274 1.93 -23.64 -17.49
N LEU A 275 0.85 -24.02 -18.18
CA LEU A 275 -0.31 -23.15 -18.42
C LEU A 275 -1.24 -23.02 -17.21
N THR A 276 -1.50 -24.10 -16.47
CA THR A 276 -2.37 -24.08 -15.28
C THR A 276 -1.64 -24.60 -14.05
N PRO A 277 -0.68 -23.84 -13.50
CA PRO A 277 -0.04 -24.19 -12.24
C PRO A 277 -0.99 -23.95 -11.06
N GLY A 278 -0.68 -24.54 -9.89
CA GLY A 278 -1.26 -24.07 -8.62
C GLY A 278 -0.75 -22.68 -8.25
N ASN A 279 -1.31 -22.07 -7.19
CA ASN A 279 -0.92 -20.72 -6.76
C ASN A 279 0.31 -20.66 -5.83
N CYS A 280 0.84 -21.81 -5.39
CA CYS A 280 1.97 -21.86 -4.47
C CYS A 280 2.86 -23.09 -4.68
N HIS A 281 4.14 -22.93 -4.38
CA HIS A 281 5.15 -23.97 -4.50
C HIS A 281 5.64 -24.34 -3.10
N GLU A 282 5.48 -25.62 -2.78
CA GLU A 282 5.91 -26.17 -1.49
C GLU A 282 7.42 -26.38 -1.45
N ILE A 283 8.04 -25.83 -0.41
CA ILE A 283 9.43 -26.05 -0.02
C ILE A 283 9.42 -26.90 1.25
N SER A 284 9.78 -28.16 1.12
CA SER A 284 9.90 -29.11 2.24
C SER A 284 11.31 -29.18 2.82
N LYS A 285 12.33 -28.78 2.05
CA LYS A 285 13.73 -28.78 2.49
C LYS A 285 14.02 -27.56 3.37
N LYS A 286 14.72 -27.79 4.46
CA LYS A 286 15.26 -26.72 5.32
C LYS A 286 16.27 -25.85 4.54
N PRO A 287 16.39 -24.57 4.89
CA PRO A 287 17.37 -23.69 4.25
C PRO A 287 18.79 -24.08 4.62
N THR A 288 19.72 -23.83 3.71
CA THR A 288 21.15 -23.82 4.04
C THR A 288 21.48 -22.47 4.66
N ILE A 289 22.10 -22.48 5.84
CA ILE A 289 22.51 -21.27 6.55
C ILE A 289 24.02 -21.10 6.37
N SER A 290 24.45 -19.90 5.99
CA SER A 290 25.86 -19.55 5.78
C SER A 290 26.16 -18.17 6.34
N ASP A 291 27.39 -17.95 6.81
CA ASP A 291 27.83 -16.62 7.24
C ASP A 291 28.08 -15.73 6.02
N PHE A 292 27.61 -14.49 6.10
CA PHE A 292 27.77 -13.50 5.05
C PHE A 292 28.23 -12.18 5.63
N LYS A 293 29.10 -11.49 4.89
CA LYS A 293 29.52 -10.12 5.17
C LYS A 293 29.58 -9.34 3.86
N GLY A 294 28.73 -8.34 3.70
CA GLY A 294 28.62 -7.59 2.45
C GLY A 294 27.39 -6.70 2.43
N LYS A 295 26.91 -6.38 1.23
CA LYS A 295 25.71 -5.56 1.02
C LYS A 295 24.48 -6.41 0.70
N VAL A 296 23.34 -6.01 1.25
CA VAL A 296 22.02 -6.58 0.94
C VAL A 296 21.10 -5.52 0.37
N PHE A 297 20.17 -5.94 -0.49
CA PHE A 297 19.38 -5.06 -1.35
C PHE A 297 17.89 -5.38 -1.30
N CYS A 298 17.06 -4.35 -1.35
CA CYS A 298 15.59 -4.45 -1.37
C CYS A 298 14.94 -3.55 -2.40
N ALA A 299 13.73 -3.95 -2.80
CA ALA A 299 12.75 -3.05 -3.39
C ALA A 299 11.63 -2.72 -2.38
N GLN A 300 11.54 -1.46 -1.97
CA GLN A 300 10.45 -1.00 -1.10
C GLN A 300 9.20 -0.71 -1.95
N THR A 301 8.28 -1.68 -2.03
CA THR A 301 6.97 -1.50 -2.67
C THR A 301 5.88 -1.11 -1.66
N GLN A 302 4.82 -0.44 -2.12
CA GLN A 302 3.66 -0.09 -1.30
C GLN A 302 2.87 -1.31 -0.82
N SER A 303 2.72 -2.34 -1.66
CA SER A 303 2.00 -3.58 -1.30
C SER A 303 2.78 -4.45 -0.31
N GLY A 304 4.08 -4.21 -0.16
CA GLY A 304 4.97 -5.01 0.67
C GLY A 304 5.52 -6.25 -0.02
N TYR A 305 5.17 -6.50 -1.29
CA TYR A 305 5.57 -7.69 -2.05
C TYR A 305 5.84 -7.38 -3.52
N PHE A 306 6.70 -8.16 -4.16
CA PHE A 306 7.07 -8.01 -5.57
C PHE A 306 7.52 -9.34 -6.17
N LEU A 307 7.50 -9.42 -7.50
CA LEU A 307 8.10 -10.53 -8.24
C LEU A 307 9.62 -10.38 -8.27
N VAL A 308 10.33 -11.49 -8.06
CA VAL A 308 11.80 -11.52 -8.08
C VAL A 308 12.28 -12.73 -8.87
N ARG A 309 13.46 -12.60 -9.49
CA ARG A 309 14.14 -13.69 -10.20
C ARG A 309 15.55 -13.92 -9.67
N ARG A 310 15.96 -15.17 -9.60
CA ARG A 310 17.37 -15.57 -9.40
C ARG A 310 17.61 -16.94 -9.99
N ASP A 311 18.78 -17.16 -10.59
CA ASP A 311 19.13 -18.42 -11.27
C ASP A 311 18.02 -18.91 -12.25
N GLY A 312 17.40 -17.97 -12.99
CA GLY A 312 16.33 -18.26 -13.95
C GLY A 312 15.01 -18.74 -13.34
N ARG A 313 14.84 -18.65 -12.01
CA ARG A 313 13.62 -19.01 -11.27
C ARG A 313 12.93 -17.75 -10.78
N VAL A 314 11.62 -17.67 -10.92
CA VAL A 314 10.82 -16.50 -10.56
C VAL A 314 9.81 -16.87 -9.46
N TRP A 315 9.73 -16.04 -8.42
CA TRP A 315 8.75 -16.21 -7.34
C TRP A 315 8.31 -14.85 -6.78
N VAL A 316 7.36 -14.87 -5.85
CA VAL A 316 6.92 -13.68 -5.11
C VAL A 316 7.67 -13.60 -3.78
N THR A 317 8.23 -12.44 -3.49
CA THR A 317 8.95 -12.17 -2.23
C THR A 317 8.42 -10.89 -1.56
N GLY A 318 8.70 -10.72 -0.26
CA GLY A 318 8.35 -9.50 0.46
C GLY A 318 9.44 -8.43 0.40
N ASN A 319 9.12 -7.24 0.88
CA ASN A 319 10.09 -6.17 1.14
C ASN A 319 10.49 -6.13 2.63
N SER A 320 11.59 -5.47 2.94
CA SER A 320 12.08 -5.33 4.32
C SER A 320 11.50 -4.15 5.09
N GLY A 321 10.67 -3.31 4.45
CA GLY A 321 10.15 -2.09 5.05
C GLY A 321 9.01 -2.34 6.03
N ARG A 322 9.28 -2.86 7.23
CA ARG A 322 8.36 -2.69 8.36
C ARG A 322 8.66 -1.34 9.01
N LEU A 323 8.04 -0.28 8.50
CA LEU A 323 7.96 0.96 9.26
C LEU A 323 7.35 0.63 10.63
N ILE A 324 7.96 1.09 11.73
CA ILE A 324 7.30 1.00 13.04
C ILE A 324 5.97 1.76 12.93
N GLN A 325 4.88 1.13 13.36
CA GLN A 325 3.63 1.85 13.59
C GLN A 325 3.77 2.65 14.88
N ALA A 326 4.34 3.85 14.78
CA ALA A 326 4.59 4.73 15.92
C ALA A 326 3.30 5.03 16.72
N GLN A 327 2.14 4.95 16.05
CA GLN A 327 0.81 5.15 16.65
C GLN A 327 0.46 4.10 17.72
N ASN A 328 1.01 2.88 17.61
CA ASN A 328 0.71 1.78 18.53
C ASN A 328 1.70 1.67 19.69
N LEU A 329 2.69 2.57 19.78
CA LEU A 329 3.66 2.54 20.88
C LEU A 329 3.00 3.01 22.17
N LYS A 330 3.28 2.32 23.27
CA LYS A 330 2.75 2.65 24.59
C LYS A 330 3.13 4.08 25.01
N ARG A 331 2.18 4.81 25.61
CA ARG A 331 2.42 6.15 26.17
C ARG A 331 3.33 6.06 27.39
N ASN A 332 4.15 7.09 27.58
CA ASN A 332 4.98 7.28 28.76
C ASN A 332 4.13 7.72 29.95
N SER A 333 4.39 7.15 31.12
CA SER A 333 3.86 7.55 32.43
C SER A 333 4.95 7.69 33.50
N ILE A 334 6.18 7.27 33.19
CA ILE A 334 7.36 7.47 34.04
C ILE A 334 7.82 8.92 33.91
N GLU A 335 8.06 9.60 35.03
CA GLU A 335 8.48 11.01 35.06
C GLU A 335 9.96 11.18 34.65
N ASP A 336 10.85 10.35 35.19
CA ASP A 336 12.31 10.41 35.01
C ASP A 336 12.82 9.48 33.90
N LEU A 337 12.21 9.55 32.72
CA LEU A 337 12.51 8.66 31.58
C LEU A 337 14.01 8.56 31.26
N ALA A 338 14.78 9.64 31.40
CA ALA A 338 16.21 9.65 31.12
C ALA A 338 17.02 8.74 32.08
N VAL A 339 16.64 8.70 33.36
CA VAL A 339 17.27 7.85 34.39
C VAL A 339 16.93 6.40 34.12
N ALA A 340 15.63 6.09 33.93
CA ALA A 340 15.15 4.76 33.56
C ALA A 340 15.88 4.22 32.32
N ARG A 341 16.07 5.08 31.31
CA ARG A 341 16.82 4.75 30.09
C ARG A 341 18.27 4.38 30.37
N THR A 342 18.92 5.12 31.26
CA THR A 342 20.33 4.93 31.60
C THR A 342 20.54 3.62 32.35
N LEU A 343 19.66 3.31 33.32
CA LEU A 343 19.68 2.06 34.07
C LEU A 343 19.47 0.85 33.15
N VAL A 344 18.46 0.91 32.26
CA VAL A 344 18.21 -0.16 31.28
C VAL A 344 19.39 -0.32 30.31
N LYS A 345 20.00 0.78 29.85
CA LYS A 345 21.17 0.73 28.98
C LYS A 345 22.41 0.16 29.68
N GLY A 346 22.54 0.37 30.99
CA GLY A 346 23.57 -0.21 31.84
C GLY A 346 23.36 -1.69 32.16
N GLY A 347 22.19 -2.25 31.86
CA GLY A 347 21.84 -3.64 32.18
C GLY A 347 21.54 -3.88 33.67
N ASP A 348 21.26 -2.81 34.43
CA ASP A 348 21.00 -2.89 35.87
C ASP A 348 19.55 -3.27 36.17
N TYR A 349 19.26 -4.56 36.05
CA TYR A 349 17.91 -5.10 36.23
C TYR A 349 17.36 -4.87 37.64
N GLU A 350 18.21 -5.00 38.67
CA GLU A 350 17.79 -4.84 40.06
C GLU A 350 17.43 -3.39 40.37
N ALA A 351 18.21 -2.41 39.89
CA ALA A 351 17.86 -1.01 40.05
C ALA A 351 16.56 -0.64 39.34
N VAL A 352 16.33 -1.14 38.12
CA VAL A 352 15.07 -0.90 37.39
C VAL A 352 13.88 -1.48 38.15
N LYS A 353 14.01 -2.71 38.66
CA LYS A 353 12.96 -3.37 39.45
C LYS A 353 12.69 -2.64 40.77
N LEU A 354 13.74 -2.14 41.44
CA LEU A 354 13.62 -1.43 42.70
C LEU A 354 12.94 -0.06 42.54
N LEU A 355 13.30 0.68 41.49
CA LEU A 355 12.81 2.06 41.28
C LEU A 355 11.46 2.13 40.58
N TYR A 356 11.19 1.22 39.64
CA TYR A 356 9.98 1.27 38.79
C TYR A 356 9.05 0.06 38.94
N GLY A 357 9.46 -0.96 39.70
CA GLY A 357 8.64 -2.14 39.98
C GLY A 357 8.52 -3.09 38.79
N ASP A 358 7.53 -2.84 37.92
CA ASP A 358 7.23 -3.70 36.78
C ASP A 358 8.21 -3.45 35.63
N VAL A 359 9.18 -4.36 35.48
CA VAL A 359 10.22 -4.26 34.45
C VAL A 359 9.65 -4.39 33.02
N PRO A 360 8.80 -5.39 32.67
CA PRO A 360 8.10 -5.41 31.39
C PRO A 360 7.36 -4.12 31.04
N ASP A 361 6.62 -3.56 32.01
CA ASP A 361 5.92 -2.30 31.84
C ASP A 361 6.90 -1.16 31.54
N THR A 362 7.94 -1.02 32.35
CA THR A 362 9.01 -0.03 32.18
C THR A 362 9.67 -0.13 30.80
N LEU A 363 10.05 -1.33 30.37
CA LEU A 363 10.65 -1.56 29.06
C LEU A 363 9.69 -1.18 27.91
N SER A 364 8.40 -1.48 28.06
CA SER A 364 7.40 -1.14 27.04
C SER A 364 7.22 0.38 26.87
N GLN A 365 7.32 1.16 27.95
CA GLN A 365 7.27 2.62 27.91
C GLN A 365 8.54 3.23 27.30
N LEU A 366 9.71 2.61 27.55
CA LEU A 366 10.99 3.08 27.05
C LEU A 366 11.18 2.89 25.53
N VAL A 367 10.30 2.13 24.84
CA VAL A 367 10.41 1.92 23.39
C VAL A 367 10.36 3.25 22.61
N ARG A 368 9.51 4.21 22.99
CA ARG A 368 9.45 5.54 22.36
C ARG A 368 10.78 6.29 22.51
N THR A 369 11.38 6.25 23.70
CA THR A 369 12.66 6.92 23.97
C THR A 369 13.80 6.36 23.10
N ALA A 370 13.61 5.17 22.52
CA ALA A 370 14.61 4.54 21.67
C ALA A 370 14.83 5.29 20.36
N PHE A 371 13.89 6.13 19.92
CA PHE A 371 14.10 7.09 18.84
C PHE A 371 14.85 8.31 19.36
N ILE A 372 15.99 8.58 18.74
CA ILE A 372 16.80 9.77 18.99
C ILE A 372 17.04 10.51 17.67
N PRO A 373 17.19 11.84 17.70
CA PRO A 373 17.52 12.65 16.54
C PRO A 373 18.96 12.38 16.09
N ARG A 374 19.32 12.83 14.89
CA ARG A 374 20.71 12.88 14.42
C ARG A 374 21.56 13.73 15.35
N ARG A 375 22.87 13.47 15.34
CA ARG A 375 23.83 14.25 16.10
C ARG A 375 23.74 15.74 15.70
N GLY A 376 23.71 16.63 16.69
CA GLY A 376 23.58 18.07 16.48
C GLY A 376 22.16 18.54 16.11
N HIS A 377 21.15 17.67 16.26
CA HIS A 377 19.74 17.98 16.07
C HIS A 377 18.96 17.58 17.33
N ARG A 378 17.74 18.11 17.45
CA ARG A 378 16.75 17.75 18.47
C ARG A 378 15.44 17.37 17.80
N PHE A 379 14.52 16.76 18.54
CA PHE A 379 13.14 16.67 18.08
C PHE A 379 12.36 17.90 18.49
N ILE A 380 11.59 18.44 17.55
CA ILE A 380 10.44 19.30 17.84
C ILE A 380 9.20 18.47 17.59
N VAL A 381 8.42 18.22 18.64
CA VAL A 381 7.16 17.50 18.58
C VAL A 381 6.05 18.54 18.68
N SER A 382 5.12 18.56 17.73
CA SER A 382 4.00 19.51 17.76
C SER A 382 2.70 18.83 17.38
N ASP A 383 1.64 19.08 18.14
CA ASP A 383 0.29 18.56 17.94
C ASP A 383 -0.74 19.68 17.82
N PHE A 384 -1.82 19.41 17.08
CA PHE A 384 -2.94 20.33 17.05
C PHE A 384 -3.71 20.31 18.37
N SER A 385 -4.00 21.49 18.91
CA SER A 385 -4.73 21.61 20.16
C SER A 385 -6.23 21.35 19.93
N ALA A 386 -6.72 20.15 20.28
CA ALA A 386 -8.13 19.77 20.20
C ALA A 386 -8.73 19.93 18.79
N ILE A 387 -8.02 19.47 17.76
CA ILE A 387 -8.39 19.66 16.34
C ILE A 387 -9.81 19.21 16.01
N GLU A 388 -10.23 18.05 16.50
CA GLU A 388 -11.56 17.51 16.22
C GLU A 388 -12.67 18.39 16.81
N ALA A 389 -12.46 18.96 17.99
CA ALA A 389 -13.41 19.88 18.62
C ALA A 389 -13.49 21.22 17.87
N ARG A 390 -12.36 21.74 17.38
CA ARG A 390 -12.29 22.95 16.54
C ARG A 390 -13.02 22.75 15.22
N VAL A 391 -12.74 21.65 14.51
CA VAL A 391 -13.38 21.31 13.24
C VAL A 391 -14.89 21.07 13.42
N LEU A 392 -15.30 20.35 14.47
CA LEU A 392 -16.71 20.11 14.78
C LEU A 392 -17.45 21.43 15.03
N SER A 393 -16.86 22.33 15.82
CA SER A 393 -17.46 23.63 16.15
C SER A 393 -17.56 24.53 14.92
N TRP A 394 -16.53 24.53 14.06
CA TRP A 394 -16.53 25.28 12.80
C TRP A 394 -17.59 24.77 11.82
N LEU A 395 -17.70 23.44 11.63
CA LEU A 395 -18.74 22.86 10.76
C LEU A 395 -20.15 23.16 11.26
N ALA A 396 -20.35 23.14 12.58
CA ALA A 396 -21.64 23.43 13.20
C ALA A 396 -21.96 24.93 13.24
N GLY A 397 -20.94 25.81 13.20
CA GLY A 397 -21.09 27.24 13.49
C GLY A 397 -21.37 27.53 14.97
N GLU A 398 -20.79 26.73 15.88
CA GLU A 398 -21.01 26.86 17.33
C GLU A 398 -20.15 28.01 17.91
N THR A 399 -20.71 29.22 17.94
CA THR A 399 -19.97 30.46 18.18
C THR A 399 -19.24 30.52 19.51
N TRP A 400 -19.89 30.14 20.62
CA TRP A 400 -19.29 30.25 21.94
C TRP A 400 -18.00 29.42 22.06
N ARG A 401 -17.92 28.28 21.36
CA ARG A 401 -16.72 27.45 21.33
C ARG A 401 -15.63 28.10 20.49
N MET A 402 -16.01 28.67 19.35
CA MET A 402 -15.10 29.40 18.49
C MET A 402 -14.50 30.61 19.22
N ASP A 403 -15.28 31.30 20.06
CA ASP A 403 -14.81 32.40 20.92
C ASP A 403 -13.75 31.90 21.92
N ILE A 404 -14.03 30.81 22.63
CA ILE A 404 -13.05 30.18 23.54
C ILE A 404 -11.77 29.79 22.80
N PHE A 405 -11.89 29.25 21.58
CA PHE A 405 -10.75 28.89 20.75
C PHE A 405 -9.94 30.08 20.25
N ALA A 406 -10.58 31.25 20.06
CA ALA A 406 -9.93 32.49 19.66
C ALA A 406 -9.16 33.13 20.83
N GLU A 407 -9.63 32.93 22.06
CA GLU A 407 -8.97 33.38 23.30
C GLU A 407 -7.94 32.37 23.84
N ASP A 408 -7.65 31.31 23.08
CA ASP A 408 -6.78 30.17 23.48
C ASP A 408 -7.19 29.50 24.80
N GLY A 409 -8.49 29.52 25.10
CA GLY A 409 -9.07 28.93 26.29
C GLY A 409 -9.13 27.40 26.23
N ASP A 410 -9.09 26.76 27.41
CA ASP A 410 -9.25 25.32 27.53
C ASP A 410 -10.71 24.92 27.33
N ILE A 411 -11.02 24.35 26.16
CA ILE A 411 -12.38 23.93 25.80
C ILE A 411 -12.97 22.93 26.79
N TYR A 412 -12.15 22.11 27.46
CA TYR A 412 -12.66 21.13 28.44
C TYR A 412 -13.09 21.82 29.74
N CYS A 413 -12.35 22.85 30.16
CA CYS A 413 -12.75 23.74 31.26
C CYS A 413 -14.00 24.54 30.90
N ALA A 414 -14.08 25.10 29.69
CA ALA A 414 -15.23 25.86 29.23
C ALA A 414 -16.50 24.99 29.13
N SER A 415 -16.38 23.79 28.53
CA SER A 415 -17.46 22.80 28.48
C SER A 415 -17.90 22.37 29.87
N ALA A 416 -16.97 22.09 30.80
CA ALA A 416 -17.32 21.78 32.18
C ALA A 416 -18.06 22.96 32.85
N SER A 417 -17.60 24.19 32.64
CA SER A 417 -18.24 25.38 33.22
C SER A 417 -19.66 25.59 32.71
N GLN A 418 -19.88 25.41 31.41
CA GLN A 418 -21.19 25.46 30.76
C GLN A 418 -22.14 24.37 31.30
N MET A 419 -21.64 23.15 31.47
CA MET A 419 -22.43 22.00 31.90
C MET A 419 -22.80 22.05 33.38
N PHE A 420 -21.84 22.37 34.25
CA PHE A 420 -22.02 22.37 35.71
C PHE A 420 -22.43 23.74 36.28
N LYS A 421 -22.45 24.78 35.45
CA LYS A 421 -22.80 26.17 35.84
C LYS A 421 -21.91 26.72 36.96
N VAL A 422 -20.64 26.32 36.99
CA VAL A 422 -19.61 26.81 37.92
C VAL A 422 -18.34 27.16 37.14
N PRO A 423 -17.54 28.17 37.54
CA PRO A 423 -16.25 28.43 36.90
C PRO A 423 -15.29 27.25 37.09
N VAL A 424 -14.72 26.75 36.00
CA VAL A 424 -13.72 25.67 35.99
C VAL A 424 -12.45 26.17 35.34
N GLU A 425 -11.36 26.13 36.08
CA GLU A 425 -10.01 26.48 35.60
C GLU A 425 -9.05 25.32 35.88
N LYS A 426 -7.99 25.19 35.07
CA LYS A 426 -7.05 24.04 35.12
C LYS A 426 -6.41 23.82 36.49
N HIS A 427 -6.20 24.90 37.26
CA HIS A 427 -5.61 24.87 38.60
C HIS A 427 -6.50 25.56 39.66
N GLY A 428 -7.81 25.66 39.39
CA GLY A 428 -8.79 26.25 40.33
C GLY A 428 -9.45 25.22 41.25
N GLU A 429 -10.33 25.70 42.13
CA GLU A 429 -11.11 24.88 43.09
C GLU A 429 -11.90 23.75 42.39
N ASN A 430 -12.43 24.03 41.20
CA ASN A 430 -13.20 23.08 40.39
C ASN A 430 -12.37 22.30 39.35
N ALA A 431 -11.04 22.32 39.41
CA ALA A 431 -10.17 21.69 38.41
C ALA A 431 -10.50 20.20 38.16
N HIS A 432 -10.97 19.48 39.17
CA HIS A 432 -11.39 18.09 39.06
C HIS A 432 -12.55 17.87 38.06
N LEU A 433 -13.39 18.89 37.79
CA LEU A 433 -14.47 18.84 36.80
C LEU A 433 -13.96 18.91 35.35
N ARG A 434 -12.74 19.40 35.12
CA ARG A 434 -12.15 19.45 33.77
C ARG A 434 -12.10 18.08 33.11
N GLN A 435 -11.76 17.05 33.88
CA GLN A 435 -11.72 15.67 33.37
C GLN A 435 -13.12 15.19 32.94
N LYS A 436 -14.17 15.56 33.69
CA LYS A 436 -15.56 15.28 33.32
C LYS A 436 -15.93 16.01 32.02
N GLY A 437 -15.58 17.30 31.89
CA GLY A 437 -15.75 18.07 30.66
C GLY A 437 -15.06 17.43 29.46
N LYS A 438 -13.83 16.94 29.63
CA LYS A 438 -13.09 16.21 28.59
C LYS A 438 -13.78 14.93 28.13
N VAL A 439 -14.24 14.09 29.07
CA VAL A 439 -14.95 12.85 28.72
C VAL A 439 -16.25 13.16 27.99
N SER A 440 -17.00 14.17 28.45
CA SER A 440 -18.22 14.61 27.79
C SER A 440 -17.96 15.14 26.38
N GLU A 441 -16.90 15.91 26.19
CA GLU A 441 -16.53 16.44 24.88
C GLU A 441 -16.24 15.33 23.87
N LEU A 442 -15.41 14.36 24.27
CA LEU A 442 -15.02 13.23 23.43
C LEU A 442 -16.18 12.25 23.17
N ALA A 443 -17.04 12.03 24.16
CA ALA A 443 -18.11 11.04 24.06
C ALA A 443 -19.36 11.60 23.34
N LEU A 444 -19.69 12.87 23.54
CA LEU A 444 -21.00 13.41 23.17
C LEU A 444 -21.00 14.16 21.84
N GLY A 445 -19.84 14.61 21.35
CA GLY A 445 -19.67 15.38 20.11
C GLY A 445 -20.22 14.73 18.82
N TYR A 446 -20.52 13.43 18.85
CA TYR A 446 -20.99 12.64 17.71
C TYR A 446 -22.26 11.85 18.01
N ASN A 447 -23.20 12.46 18.75
CA ASN A 447 -24.46 11.87 19.19
C ASN A 447 -24.28 10.66 20.14
N GLY A 448 -23.19 10.65 20.92
CA GLY A 448 -23.06 9.72 22.03
C GLY A 448 -24.12 9.96 23.10
N SER A 449 -24.38 8.91 23.88
CA SER A 449 -25.31 8.90 25.00
C SER A 449 -24.65 8.21 26.20
N VAL A 450 -25.43 7.81 27.20
CA VAL A 450 -24.97 7.15 28.43
C VAL A 450 -24.01 5.98 28.16
N GLY A 451 -24.29 5.17 27.14
CA GLY A 451 -23.41 4.06 26.75
C GLY A 451 -22.00 4.51 26.30
N ALA A 452 -21.89 5.63 25.59
CA ALA A 452 -20.61 6.19 25.16
C ALA A 452 -19.81 6.72 26.36
N LEU A 453 -20.47 7.39 27.31
CA LEU A 453 -19.84 7.84 28.55
C LEU A 453 -19.30 6.66 29.37
N LYS A 454 -20.08 5.58 29.50
CA LYS A 454 -19.64 4.35 30.17
C LYS A 454 -18.41 3.74 29.49
N ALA A 455 -18.41 3.64 28.16
CA ALA A 455 -17.29 3.09 27.39
C ALA A 455 -16.01 3.94 27.53
N MET A 456 -16.14 5.24 27.76
CA MET A 456 -15.02 6.16 28.01
C MET A 456 -14.56 6.19 29.48
N GLY A 457 -15.04 5.26 30.32
CA GLY A 457 -14.61 5.12 31.70
C GLY A 457 -15.23 6.14 32.67
N ALA A 458 -16.37 6.74 32.33
CA ALA A 458 -17.02 7.76 33.19
C ALA A 458 -17.23 7.26 34.64
N LEU A 459 -17.63 5.98 34.80
CA LEU A 459 -17.86 5.38 36.12
C LEU A 459 -16.57 5.23 36.93
N ASP A 460 -15.48 4.80 36.28
CA ASP A 460 -14.15 4.66 36.91
C ASP A 460 -13.58 6.01 37.36
N MET A 461 -14.05 7.10 36.74
CA MET A 461 -13.69 8.48 37.09
C MET A 461 -14.62 9.10 38.15
N GLY A 462 -15.44 8.29 38.82
CA GLY A 462 -16.28 8.72 39.95
C GLY A 462 -17.58 9.42 39.56
N LEU A 463 -18.07 9.27 38.32
CA LEU A 463 -19.42 9.71 37.95
C LEU A 463 -20.45 8.65 38.35
N ALA A 464 -21.53 9.06 39.01
CA ALA A 464 -22.62 8.15 39.31
C ALA A 464 -23.45 7.88 38.05
N GLU A 465 -23.97 6.66 37.91
CA GLU A 465 -24.76 6.27 36.73
C GLU A 465 -26.00 7.16 36.52
N SER A 466 -26.63 7.61 37.62
CA SER A 466 -27.76 8.54 37.62
C SER A 466 -27.42 9.92 37.05
N GLU A 467 -26.16 10.35 37.14
CA GLU A 467 -25.70 11.65 36.64
C GLU A 467 -25.45 11.65 35.14
N LEU A 468 -25.20 10.48 34.54
CA LEU A 468 -24.78 10.39 33.13
C LEU A 468 -25.83 10.95 32.17
N LYS A 469 -27.12 10.71 32.42
CA LYS A 469 -28.19 11.24 31.56
C LYS A 469 -28.29 12.76 31.65
N LEU A 470 -28.15 13.32 32.85
CA LEU A 470 -28.16 14.77 33.07
C LEU A 470 -26.98 15.44 32.36
N LEU A 471 -25.80 14.81 32.38
CA LEU A 471 -24.63 15.30 31.63
C LEU A 471 -24.86 15.30 30.12
N VAL A 472 -25.46 14.22 29.58
CA VAL A 472 -25.83 14.17 28.16
C VAL A 472 -26.75 15.32 27.80
N ASP A 473 -27.77 15.57 28.61
CA ASP A 473 -28.77 16.62 28.34
C ASP A 473 -28.17 18.02 28.48
N ALA A 474 -27.37 18.27 29.51
CA ALA A 474 -26.68 19.54 29.72
C ALA A 474 -25.69 19.87 28.59
N TRP A 475 -24.93 18.88 28.11
CA TRP A 475 -24.02 19.07 26.98
C TRP A 475 -24.81 19.40 25.71
N ARG A 476 -25.90 18.68 25.41
CA ARG A 476 -26.73 18.93 24.21
C ARG A 476 -27.39 20.31 24.27
N GLN A 477 -27.88 20.73 25.43
CA GLN A 477 -28.45 22.06 25.64
C GLN A 477 -27.42 23.18 25.43
N SER A 478 -26.16 22.93 25.82
CA SER A 478 -25.07 23.89 25.65
C SER A 478 -24.51 23.93 24.22
N ASN A 479 -24.85 22.94 23.37
CA ASN A 479 -24.29 22.76 22.02
C ASN A 479 -25.39 22.54 20.96
N PRO A 480 -26.36 23.46 20.83
CA PRO A 480 -27.52 23.25 19.98
C PRO A 480 -27.18 23.17 18.49
N ASN A 481 -26.15 23.88 18.02
CA ASN A 481 -25.78 23.88 16.61
C ASN A 481 -25.08 22.57 16.23
N ILE A 482 -24.26 22.01 17.13
CA ILE A 482 -23.66 20.69 16.93
C ILE A 482 -24.75 19.61 16.88
N VAL A 483 -25.74 19.67 17.77
CA VAL A 483 -26.87 18.72 17.75
C VAL A 483 -27.63 18.84 16.43
N LYS A 484 -27.88 20.06 15.97
CA LYS A 484 -28.55 20.32 14.69
C LYS A 484 -27.75 19.76 13.50
N LEU A 485 -26.43 19.93 13.49
CA LEU A 485 -25.54 19.39 12.45
C LEU A 485 -25.74 17.88 12.29
N TRP A 486 -25.80 17.11 13.37
CA TRP A 486 -26.00 15.65 13.28
C TRP A 486 -27.32 15.29 12.60
N TRP A 487 -28.41 15.96 12.98
CA TRP A 487 -29.74 15.69 12.43
C TRP A 487 -29.89 16.16 10.99
N ASP A 488 -29.30 17.30 10.65
CA ASP A 488 -29.28 17.81 9.29
C ASP A 488 -28.48 16.88 8.36
N VAL A 489 -27.33 16.36 8.81
CA VAL A 489 -26.57 15.35 8.06
C VAL A 489 -27.35 14.04 7.90
N ASP A 490 -27.99 13.56 8.96
CA ASP A 490 -28.80 12.32 8.92
C ASP A 490 -29.93 12.42 7.88
N LYS A 491 -30.72 13.50 7.96
CA LYS A 491 -31.80 13.79 7.02
C LYS A 491 -31.29 13.90 5.58
N THR A 492 -30.21 14.63 5.38
CA THR A 492 -29.62 14.91 4.05
C THR A 492 -29.10 13.63 3.38
N VAL A 493 -28.50 12.73 4.18
CA VAL A 493 -27.97 11.44 3.71
C VAL A 493 -29.08 10.44 3.41
N ILE A 494 -30.10 10.35 4.28
CA ILE A 494 -31.29 9.53 4.02
C ILE A 494 -31.94 9.97 2.71
N GLN A 495 -32.09 11.28 2.49
CA GLN A 495 -32.66 11.82 1.26
C GLN A 495 -31.80 11.46 0.04
N ALA A 496 -30.48 11.67 0.09
CA ALA A 496 -29.59 11.31 -1.02
C ALA A 496 -29.68 9.82 -1.41
N VAL A 497 -29.82 8.93 -0.43
CA VAL A 497 -29.91 7.48 -0.66
C VAL A 497 -31.32 7.07 -1.14
N LYS A 498 -32.38 7.65 -0.58
CA LYS A 498 -33.78 7.40 -1.01
C LYS A 498 -34.01 7.87 -2.43
N ASP A 499 -33.66 9.12 -2.72
CA ASP A 499 -33.94 9.78 -3.99
C ASP A 499 -32.87 9.47 -5.06
N ARG A 500 -31.77 8.82 -4.67
CA ARG A 500 -30.58 8.59 -5.50
C ARG A 500 -30.09 9.89 -6.16
N SER A 501 -30.06 10.94 -5.37
CA SER A 501 -29.81 12.31 -5.82
C SER A 501 -28.53 12.88 -5.18
N THR A 502 -28.27 14.15 -5.45
CA THR A 502 -27.24 14.91 -4.76
C THR A 502 -27.90 15.90 -3.81
N THR A 503 -27.46 15.93 -2.56
CA THR A 503 -27.93 16.83 -1.51
C THR A 503 -26.74 17.48 -0.81
N ASN A 504 -26.97 18.54 -0.04
CA ASN A 504 -25.90 19.28 0.64
C ASN A 504 -26.36 19.86 1.98
N THR A 505 -25.44 19.96 2.93
CA THR A 505 -25.64 20.69 4.19
C THR A 505 -24.28 21.07 4.79
N HIS A 506 -24.19 22.23 5.46
CA HIS A 506 -22.96 22.69 6.14
C HIS A 506 -21.68 22.61 5.30
N GLY A 507 -21.75 22.94 4.01
CA GLY A 507 -20.61 22.85 3.08
C GLY A 507 -20.20 21.42 2.67
N ILE A 508 -20.94 20.40 3.11
CA ILE A 508 -20.72 18.98 2.79
C ILE A 508 -21.73 18.55 1.72
N ARG A 509 -21.24 17.87 0.67
CA ARG A 509 -22.08 17.36 -0.42
C ARG A 509 -22.21 15.84 -0.35
N PHE A 510 -23.43 15.34 -0.44
CA PHE A 510 -23.78 13.93 -0.44
C PHE A 510 -24.32 13.55 -1.82
N SER A 511 -23.80 12.49 -2.42
CA SER A 511 -24.16 12.09 -3.79
C SER A 511 -24.26 10.58 -3.92
N TYR A 512 -25.32 10.09 -4.56
CA TYR A 512 -25.45 8.68 -4.92
C TYR A 512 -24.97 8.46 -6.36
N GLU A 513 -23.89 7.71 -6.54
CA GLU A 513 -23.28 7.45 -7.86
C GLU A 513 -22.90 5.97 -7.99
N SER A 514 -23.38 5.30 -9.03
CA SER A 514 -22.96 3.93 -9.41
C SER A 514 -22.96 2.90 -8.26
N GLY A 515 -23.91 3.00 -7.33
CA GLY A 515 -24.01 2.10 -6.19
C GLY A 515 -23.15 2.49 -4.98
N PHE A 516 -22.67 3.73 -4.92
CA PHE A 516 -21.95 4.31 -3.79
C PHE A 516 -22.65 5.57 -3.30
N LEU A 517 -22.60 5.81 -1.99
CA LEU A 517 -22.82 7.13 -1.41
C LEU A 517 -21.46 7.77 -1.23
N PHE A 518 -21.26 8.94 -1.83
CA PHE A 518 -20.08 9.76 -1.64
C PHE A 518 -20.40 10.97 -0.77
N ILE A 519 -19.60 11.17 0.28
CA ILE A 519 -19.57 12.39 1.08
C ILE A 519 -18.35 13.19 0.63
N THR A 520 -18.59 14.33 0.00
CA THR A 520 -17.54 15.25 -0.47
C THR A 520 -17.35 16.35 0.55
N LEU A 521 -16.13 16.44 1.09
CA LEU A 521 -15.72 17.41 2.09
C LEU A 521 -15.38 18.77 1.43
N PRO A 522 -15.31 19.87 2.20
CA PRO A 522 -14.87 21.17 1.69
C PRO A 522 -13.48 21.15 1.01
N SER A 523 -12.59 20.28 1.47
CA SER A 523 -11.27 20.02 0.86
C SER A 523 -11.33 19.36 -0.54
N GLY A 524 -12.51 18.89 -0.97
CA GLY A 524 -12.72 18.10 -2.19
C GLY A 524 -12.51 16.59 -2.00
N ARG A 525 -12.03 16.14 -0.84
CA ARG A 525 -11.90 14.71 -0.52
C ARG A 525 -13.26 14.02 -0.51
N ARG A 526 -13.34 12.79 -1.04
CA ARG A 526 -14.57 11.99 -1.09
C ARG A 526 -14.46 10.75 -0.20
N LEU A 527 -15.39 10.58 0.73
CA LEU A 527 -15.58 9.36 1.52
C LEU A 527 -16.62 8.48 0.82
N ALA A 528 -16.30 7.20 0.61
CA ALA A 528 -17.13 6.28 -0.17
C ALA A 528 -17.78 5.20 0.70
N TYR A 529 -19.10 5.07 0.59
CA TYR A 529 -19.91 4.06 1.29
C TYR A 529 -20.54 3.13 0.26
N VAL A 530 -20.22 1.84 0.33
CA VAL A 530 -20.56 0.86 -0.71
C VAL A 530 -21.99 0.36 -0.57
N LYS A 531 -22.75 0.33 -1.69
CA LYS A 531 -24.14 -0.16 -1.78
C LYS A 531 -25.04 0.35 -0.64
N PRO A 532 -25.14 1.68 -0.49
CA PRO A 532 -25.95 2.28 0.56
C PRO A 532 -27.43 1.97 0.32
N ARG A 533 -28.18 1.67 1.38
CA ARG A 533 -29.63 1.42 1.34
C ARG A 533 -30.27 1.89 2.63
N ILE A 534 -31.56 2.19 2.57
CA ILE A 534 -32.35 2.40 3.79
C ILE A 534 -32.59 1.05 4.45
N GLY A 535 -32.24 0.97 5.72
CA GLY A 535 -32.55 -0.14 6.61
C GLY A 535 -33.18 0.38 7.89
N THR A 536 -33.38 -0.51 8.85
CA THR A 536 -33.93 -0.18 10.16
C THR A 536 -32.84 -0.39 11.20
N ASN A 537 -32.61 0.63 12.03
CA ASN A 537 -31.63 0.52 13.11
C ASN A 537 -32.17 -0.35 14.26
N VAL A 538 -31.32 -0.62 15.25
CA VAL A 538 -31.69 -1.39 16.46
C VAL A 538 -32.84 -0.77 17.28
N PHE A 539 -33.16 0.51 17.05
CA PHE A 539 -34.24 1.25 17.71
C PHE A 539 -35.52 1.33 16.86
N GLY A 540 -35.60 0.60 15.75
CA GLY A 540 -36.80 0.56 14.88
C GLY A 540 -36.98 1.77 13.96
N SER A 541 -36.00 2.67 13.89
CA SER A 541 -36.05 3.86 13.02
C SER A 541 -35.33 3.63 11.69
N ASP A 542 -35.78 4.32 10.63
CA ASP A 542 -35.08 4.36 9.34
C ASP A 542 -33.63 4.86 9.52
N CYS A 543 -32.68 4.16 8.91
CA CYS A 543 -31.27 4.56 8.88
C CYS A 543 -30.63 4.18 7.55
N VAL A 544 -29.45 4.74 7.28
CA VAL A 544 -28.63 4.28 6.14
C VAL A 544 -27.76 3.11 6.56
N THR A 545 -27.71 2.09 5.72
CA THR A 545 -26.82 0.93 5.86
C THR A 545 -25.93 0.81 4.62
N TYR A 546 -24.70 0.34 4.79
CA TYR A 546 -23.73 0.15 3.71
C TYR A 546 -22.90 -1.12 3.92
N GLU A 547 -22.18 -1.57 2.90
CA GLU A 547 -21.28 -2.73 2.98
C GLU A 547 -19.84 -2.28 3.27
N GLY A 548 -19.19 -2.92 4.24
CA GLY A 548 -17.82 -2.60 4.63
C GLY A 548 -17.22 -3.63 5.59
N VAL A 549 -16.00 -3.37 6.07
CA VAL A 549 -15.35 -4.21 7.07
C VAL A 549 -15.83 -3.78 8.45
N GLY A 550 -16.63 -4.61 9.12
CA GLY A 550 -17.15 -4.31 10.45
C GLY A 550 -16.23 -4.79 11.58
N ALA A 551 -16.74 -4.76 12.82
CA ALA A 551 -15.94 -5.06 14.03
C ALA A 551 -15.37 -6.48 14.03
N THR A 552 -16.04 -7.41 13.34
CA THR A 552 -15.59 -8.80 13.18
C THR A 552 -14.43 -8.97 12.19
N LYS A 553 -13.95 -7.86 11.59
CA LYS A 553 -12.98 -7.83 10.47
C LYS A 553 -13.43 -8.61 9.23
N LYS A 554 -14.74 -8.85 9.10
CA LYS A 554 -15.37 -9.46 7.91
C LYS A 554 -16.12 -8.42 7.12
N TRP A 555 -16.35 -8.71 5.84
CA TRP A 555 -17.23 -7.92 4.99
C TRP A 555 -18.68 -8.14 5.41
N GLU A 556 -19.33 -7.11 5.94
CA GLU A 556 -20.69 -7.19 6.45
C GLU A 556 -21.46 -5.89 6.17
N ARG A 557 -22.76 -5.91 6.44
CA ARG A 557 -23.62 -4.72 6.31
C ARG A 557 -23.61 -3.97 7.63
N ILE A 558 -23.27 -2.69 7.59
CA ILE A 558 -23.05 -1.81 8.73
C ILE A 558 -24.11 -0.72 8.70
N ASP A 559 -24.73 -0.45 9.84
CA ASP A 559 -25.62 0.69 10.03
C ASP A 559 -24.85 1.97 10.37
N THR A 560 -25.43 3.11 10.01
CA THR A 560 -24.89 4.43 10.32
C THR A 560 -26.01 5.42 10.61
N PHE A 561 -25.65 6.49 11.30
CA PHE A 561 -26.52 7.59 11.67
C PHE A 561 -25.73 8.91 11.58
N GLY A 562 -26.42 10.04 11.61
CA GLY A 562 -25.84 11.38 11.46
C GLY A 562 -24.59 11.63 12.29
N GLY A 563 -24.61 11.33 13.59
CA GLY A 563 -23.47 11.49 14.49
C GLY A 563 -22.20 10.74 14.03
N LYS A 564 -22.33 9.45 13.67
CA LYS A 564 -21.23 8.63 13.13
C LYS A 564 -20.73 9.14 11.77
N LEU A 565 -21.60 9.72 10.95
CA LEU A 565 -21.19 10.34 9.68
C LEU A 565 -20.43 11.64 9.92
N VAL A 566 -20.89 12.46 10.88
CA VAL A 566 -20.20 13.70 11.29
C VAL A 566 -18.83 13.38 11.89
N GLU A 567 -18.71 12.32 12.69
CA GLU A 567 -17.41 11.83 13.19
C GLU A 567 -16.42 11.55 12.04
N ASN A 568 -16.85 10.76 11.05
CA ASN A 568 -16.03 10.44 9.88
C ASN A 568 -15.63 11.70 9.09
N VAL A 569 -16.55 12.65 8.95
CA VAL A 569 -16.30 13.94 8.29
C VAL A 569 -15.25 14.76 9.05
N VAL A 570 -15.41 14.90 10.37
CA VAL A 570 -14.49 15.67 11.23
C VAL A 570 -13.10 15.04 11.25
N GLN A 571 -13.00 13.72 11.40
CA GLN A 571 -11.72 13.00 11.35
C GLN A 571 -11.04 13.14 9.99
N ALA A 572 -11.81 13.08 8.90
CA ALA A 572 -11.27 13.24 7.56
C ALA A 572 -10.77 14.67 7.29
N ILE A 573 -11.51 15.70 7.73
CA ILE A 573 -11.08 17.11 7.63
C ILE A 573 -9.84 17.34 8.49
N SER A 574 -9.81 16.84 9.73
CA SER A 574 -8.63 16.95 10.61
C SER A 574 -7.40 16.33 9.97
N ARG A 575 -7.57 15.20 9.28
CA ARG A 575 -6.49 14.57 8.49
C ARG A 575 -6.05 15.44 7.30
N ASP A 576 -7.00 16.06 6.61
CA ASP A 576 -6.69 16.93 5.46
C ASP A 576 -5.92 18.18 5.91
N LEU A 577 -6.27 18.75 7.06
CA LEU A 577 -5.56 19.87 7.70
C LEU A 577 -4.13 19.50 8.11
N LEU A 578 -3.94 18.32 8.71
CA LEU A 578 -2.60 17.82 9.01
C LEU A 578 -1.77 17.61 7.74
N CYS A 579 -2.33 17.00 6.70
CA CYS A 579 -1.62 16.84 5.43
C CYS A 579 -1.21 18.20 4.84
N TYR A 580 -2.08 19.21 4.95
CA TYR A 580 -1.75 20.57 4.52
C TYR A 580 -0.62 21.18 5.37
N ALA A 581 -0.70 21.10 6.71
CA ALA A 581 0.34 21.57 7.61
C ALA A 581 1.69 20.89 7.36
N MET A 582 1.70 19.57 7.12
CA MET A 582 2.92 18.83 6.77
C MET A 582 3.56 19.35 5.47
N GLN A 583 2.75 19.70 4.46
CA GLN A 583 3.26 20.30 3.23
C GLN A 583 3.88 21.68 3.47
N GLN A 584 3.27 22.51 4.33
CA GLN A 584 3.83 23.82 4.69
C GLN A 584 5.15 23.67 5.46
N LEU A 585 5.22 22.72 6.39
CA LEU A 585 6.44 22.41 7.15
C LEU A 585 7.56 21.93 6.22
N GLU A 586 7.27 21.02 5.29
CA GLU A 586 8.27 20.57 4.30
C GLU A 586 8.73 21.73 3.41
N ALA A 587 7.83 22.63 3.00
CA ALA A 587 8.17 23.82 2.21
C ALA A 587 9.03 24.83 3.00
N ALA A 588 8.84 24.92 4.31
CA ALA A 588 9.68 25.71 5.21
C ALA A 588 11.04 25.05 5.52
N GLY A 589 11.31 23.85 4.98
CA GLY A 589 12.58 23.13 5.18
C GLY A 589 12.61 22.25 6.43
N CYS A 590 11.48 22.06 7.12
CA CYS A 590 11.40 21.18 8.28
C CYS A 590 11.47 19.71 7.88
N HIS A 591 12.36 18.95 8.52
CA HIS A 591 12.53 17.52 8.23
C HIS A 591 11.61 16.66 9.11
N ILE A 592 10.38 16.40 8.65
CA ILE A 592 9.42 15.54 9.33
C ILE A 592 9.92 14.08 9.31
N VAL A 593 10.14 13.49 10.49
CA VAL A 593 10.63 12.10 10.63
C VAL A 593 9.53 11.09 10.92
N MET A 594 8.43 11.52 11.52
CA MET A 594 7.22 10.72 11.77
C MET A 594 6.03 11.62 12.10
N HIS A 595 4.82 11.06 12.00
CA HIS A 595 3.59 11.69 12.47
C HIS A 595 2.72 10.66 13.22
N ILE A 596 2.05 11.08 14.28
CA ILE A 596 1.22 10.25 15.16
C ILE A 596 -0.14 10.93 15.31
N HIS A 597 -1.17 10.39 14.66
CA HIS A 597 -2.47 11.08 14.58
C HIS A 597 -2.30 12.50 14.03
N ASP A 598 -2.60 13.52 14.85
CA ASP A 598 -2.50 14.97 14.64
C ASP A 598 -1.16 15.58 15.06
N GLU A 599 -0.22 14.77 15.56
CA GLU A 599 1.12 15.15 16.00
C GLU A 599 2.14 14.94 14.87
N VAL A 600 3.03 15.92 14.68
CA VAL A 600 4.22 15.82 13.83
C VAL A 600 5.48 15.78 14.69
N VAL A 601 6.48 15.00 14.25
CA VAL A 601 7.81 14.98 14.86
C VAL A 601 8.82 15.41 13.82
N ILE A 602 9.48 16.52 14.09
CA ILE A 602 10.47 17.15 13.21
C ILE A 602 11.85 16.92 13.82
N GLU A 603 12.77 16.46 12.99
CA GLU A 603 14.20 16.47 13.32
C GLU A 603 14.76 17.85 12.95
N ALA A 604 14.95 18.69 13.95
CA ALA A 604 15.25 20.10 13.77
C ALA A 604 16.70 20.43 14.18
N PRO A 605 17.36 21.38 13.50
CA PRO A 605 18.56 22.03 13.99
C PRO A 605 18.35 22.65 15.40
N MET A 606 19.44 22.82 16.15
CA MET A 606 19.37 23.34 17.53
C MET A 606 18.89 24.79 17.63
N ASP A 607 18.96 25.56 16.54
CA ASP A 607 18.58 26.96 16.43
C ASP A 607 17.15 27.18 15.92
N MET A 608 16.42 26.12 15.57
CA MET A 608 15.02 26.22 15.15
C MET A 608 14.10 26.35 16.36
N GLU A 609 13.23 27.37 16.35
CA GLU A 609 12.29 27.66 17.43
C GLU A 609 11.02 26.80 17.35
N VAL A 610 10.55 26.31 18.51
CA VAL A 610 9.34 25.47 18.60
C VAL A 610 8.10 26.23 18.13
N ASP A 611 7.99 27.50 18.49
CA ASP A 611 6.86 28.36 18.12
C ASP A 611 6.77 28.64 16.61
N GLU A 612 7.87 28.51 15.88
CA GLU A 612 7.85 28.59 14.42
C GLU A 612 7.07 27.42 13.81
N VAL A 613 7.31 26.20 14.31
CA VAL A 613 6.59 24.99 13.87
C VAL A 613 5.10 25.12 14.18
N GLY A 614 4.75 25.55 15.40
CA GLY A 614 3.35 25.76 15.79
C GLY A 614 2.63 26.80 14.93
N ARG A 615 3.30 27.91 14.60
CA ARG A 615 2.76 28.94 13.69
C ARG A 615 2.51 28.39 12.28
N ILE A 616 3.44 27.61 11.73
CA ILE A 616 3.27 26.99 10.40
C ILE A 616 2.11 25.99 10.40
N MET A 617 1.99 25.17 11.44
CA MET A 617 0.88 24.22 11.57
C MET A 617 -0.47 24.91 11.68
N SER A 618 -0.51 26.10 12.27
CA SER A 618 -1.74 26.88 12.46
C SER A 618 -2.21 27.63 11.20
N ILE A 619 -1.50 27.52 10.07
CA ILE A 619 -1.92 28.12 8.79
C ILE A 619 -3.16 27.40 8.27
N VAL A 620 -4.24 28.15 8.13
CA VAL A 620 -5.53 27.66 7.65
C VAL A 620 -5.55 27.64 6.11
N PRO A 621 -5.92 26.52 5.46
CA PRO A 621 -6.06 26.49 4.00
C PRO A 621 -7.29 27.28 3.55
N SER A 622 -7.28 27.76 2.30
CA SER A 622 -8.33 28.63 1.76
C SER A 622 -9.74 28.02 1.76
N TRP A 623 -9.86 26.68 1.76
CA TRP A 623 -11.16 26.00 1.81
C TRP A 623 -11.75 25.88 3.24
N ALA A 624 -10.97 26.23 4.27
CA ALA A 624 -11.35 26.14 5.68
C ALA A 624 -11.46 27.53 6.34
N GLU A 625 -11.80 28.55 5.57
CA GLU A 625 -11.88 29.94 6.06
C GLU A 625 -12.74 30.05 7.34
N GLY A 626 -12.24 30.82 8.31
CA GLY A 626 -12.87 31.00 9.63
C GLY A 626 -12.58 29.91 10.67
N LEU A 627 -11.88 28.82 10.32
CA LEU A 627 -11.44 27.82 11.29
C LEU A 627 -10.27 28.35 12.13
N MET A 628 -10.42 28.39 13.45
CA MET A 628 -9.35 28.77 14.37
C MET A 628 -8.45 27.58 14.68
N LEU A 629 -7.32 27.44 13.97
CA LEU A 629 -6.31 26.42 14.25
C LEU A 629 -5.29 26.92 15.28
N ASN A 630 -4.90 26.03 16.19
CA ASN A 630 -3.76 26.23 17.08
C ASN A 630 -2.98 24.92 17.20
N ALA A 631 -1.66 25.02 17.33
CA ALA A 631 -0.78 23.90 17.58
C ALA A 631 0.23 24.27 18.67
N ALA A 632 0.44 23.33 19.59
CA ALA A 632 1.44 23.46 20.63
C ALA A 632 2.58 22.48 20.33
N GLY A 633 3.77 22.76 20.85
CA GLY A 633 4.89 21.84 20.68
C GLY A 633 5.89 21.96 21.81
N TYR A 634 6.79 21.00 21.85
CA TYR A 634 7.91 20.96 22.78
C TYR A 634 9.15 20.36 22.10
N GLU A 635 10.30 20.64 22.68
CA GLU A 635 11.58 20.06 22.26
C GLU A 635 11.94 18.82 23.08
N ALA A 636 12.59 17.85 22.44
CA ALA A 636 13.03 16.64 23.13
C ALA A 636 14.32 16.04 22.52
N GLU A 637 15.21 15.54 23.37
CA GLU A 637 16.44 14.82 23.00
C GLU A 637 16.17 13.37 22.56
N PHE A 638 14.98 12.86 22.86
CA PHE A 638 14.47 11.58 22.42
C PHE A 638 12.95 11.65 22.34
N TYR A 639 12.34 10.80 21.52
CA TYR A 639 10.89 10.86 21.37
C TYR A 639 10.20 10.38 22.66
N MET A 640 9.36 11.25 23.21
CA MET A 640 8.48 10.99 24.36
C MET A 640 7.13 11.63 24.06
N LYS A 641 6.18 11.54 24.98
CA LYS A 641 4.95 12.33 24.93
C LYS A 641 4.87 13.14 26.21
N ASP A 642 4.61 14.43 26.08
CA ASP A 642 4.35 15.34 27.20
C ASP A 642 3.03 15.01 27.93
#